data_AF-A0A3A5V0Y3-F1
#
_entry.id   AF-A0A3A5V0Y3-F1
#
_cell.length_a   1.000
_cell.length_b   1.000
_cell.length_c   1.000
_cell.angle_alpha   90.00
_cell.angle_beta   90.00
_cell.angle_gamma   90.00
#
_symmetry.space_group_name_H-M   'P 1'
#
loop_
_entity.id
_entity.type
_entity.pdbx_description
1 polymer ?
#
loop_
_entity_poly.entity_id
_entity_poly.type
_entity_poly.pdbx_seq_one_letter_code
_entity_poly.pdbx_strand_id
1 'polypeptide(L)'
;MKKVCLISLLMVLCSLSGCTDTDLGAEEVPIVGPGEIEPEPVDEEPPRVEFNWSADGFVPQKIGDCDTSKISELGVQQASSLSSGKLQIEPSIVFLDETFTVTYRSMFGEGPWGVENTGIPEWLGFLIENESGPHDLFDDGTNGDAVAGDGVYSRSCLHLREDFLPPGQVAKEWMGMGILDTSLRGTVGFQQASEKVRTTEGGYFVTMGESYGERWTNGWEHVSPSLCSACFDAWNASGDVFDFIAIQTRDSVGGAGYVRFHDPVGNIGMTPPCEHSSHCYSPLDGKEHPELRGILHMQYVTSFGLSHEMAHGLLGLDTRGFPEQGEGAWNSGDGMHLDSDTTVRGDISGPFWDPDRGWPHAVQIEDDNGDRTEVRLIHDNGSFRIVPDGQERMVWSDIFLYMAGFLAAEDATEINYKLINETVESCVTEEQALFCTGTNVTAERVIEFDTQDFIDMYGARIPPHDGDESQINLGVLHISDRNHTEAEMVWFTESYKEWAYSNQTSGWSFLTQNDPWPVVTRGLSSVNIDPSHMTERPLADSSLLVAEGGPEEISGCGYPSSQYGDLLAPDSPYGNQTLFFSDESMGGLCFLNEFYHWMGEGDSSSGPPMNSSYFLGHFERTPVENTWHNVTVFLDSEGRLWWENEAGAIWELEWHGAEQNPS
;
A
#
# COMPACT_ATOMS: atom_id res chain seq x y z
N MET A 1 40.72 -8.16 -25.23
CA MET A 1 42.09 -8.69 -25.50
C MET A 1 43.08 -8.06 -24.52
N LYS A 2 43.88 -8.90 -23.85
CA LYS A 2 45.14 -8.64 -23.09
C LYS A 2 45.15 -7.63 -21.91
N LYS A 3 45.53 -8.20 -20.76
CA LYS A 3 46.00 -7.62 -19.49
C LYS A 3 47.16 -6.60 -19.65
N VAL A 4 47.40 -5.87 -18.55
CA VAL A 4 48.67 -5.35 -17.96
C VAL A 4 48.59 -3.82 -17.79
N CYS A 5 48.61 -3.23 -16.58
CA CYS A 5 49.76 -2.87 -15.71
C CYS A 5 49.18 -1.89 -14.64
N LEU A 6 49.70 -1.59 -13.44
CA LEU A 6 50.80 -2.05 -12.59
C LEU A 6 50.65 -1.29 -11.26
N ILE A 7 50.92 -1.96 -10.14
CA ILE A 7 51.11 -1.38 -8.81
C ILE A 7 52.56 -0.84 -8.70
N SER A 8 52.74 0.31 -8.04
CA SER A 8 53.98 0.80 -7.39
C SER A 8 53.53 1.60 -6.15
N LEU A 9 53.66 1.16 -4.89
CA LEU A 9 54.80 0.82 -4.03
C LEU A 9 55.47 2.03 -3.32
N LEU A 10 55.31 2.01 -1.98
CA LEU A 10 56.26 2.32 -0.90
C LEU A 10 56.46 3.77 -0.36
N MET A 11 56.19 3.93 0.95
CA MET A 11 57.13 4.28 2.06
C MET A 11 56.48 5.17 3.14
N VAL A 12 56.70 5.11 4.47
CA VAL A 12 57.35 4.21 5.45
C VAL A 12 57.37 4.97 6.82
N LEU A 13 57.51 4.25 7.97
CA LEU A 13 57.84 4.67 9.37
C LEU A 13 56.73 5.25 10.27
N CYS A 14 56.64 4.99 11.59
CA CYS A 14 57.12 3.96 12.54
C CYS A 14 56.61 4.29 13.98
N SER A 15 56.80 3.36 14.92
CA SER A 15 56.94 3.50 16.40
C SER A 15 55.68 3.43 17.29
N LEU A 16 55.64 2.81 18.48
CA LEU A 16 56.48 1.85 19.24
C LEU A 16 55.72 1.48 20.54
N SER A 17 56.20 0.41 21.21
CA SER A 17 55.95 -0.05 22.61
C SER A 17 54.65 -0.84 22.86
N GLY A 18 54.63 -2.05 23.42
CA GLY A 18 55.67 -2.88 24.05
C GLY A 18 55.19 -3.33 25.44
N CYS A 19 55.05 -4.63 25.67
CA CYS A 19 55.32 -5.29 26.96
C CYS A 19 55.31 -6.81 26.82
N THR A 20 56.40 -7.41 27.31
CA THR A 20 56.69 -8.82 27.59
C THR A 20 55.82 -9.31 28.77
N ASP A 21 55.67 -10.58 29.15
CA ASP A 21 56.63 -11.68 29.25
C ASP A 21 55.88 -13.02 29.45
N THR A 22 56.62 -14.07 29.15
CA THR A 22 56.35 -15.51 29.28
C THR A 22 56.07 -16.02 30.69
N ASP A 23 55.30 -17.11 30.82
CA ASP A 23 55.62 -18.16 31.81
C ASP A 23 55.40 -19.57 31.24
N LEU A 24 56.33 -20.46 31.58
CA LEU A 24 56.58 -21.78 31.00
C LEU A 24 55.96 -22.88 31.87
N GLY A 25 55.42 -23.93 31.22
CA GLY A 25 55.08 -25.20 31.86
C GLY A 25 55.05 -26.32 30.82
N ALA A 26 56.15 -27.06 30.73
CA ALA A 26 56.38 -28.12 29.75
C ALA A 26 55.79 -29.48 30.19
N GLU A 27 55.17 -30.18 29.24
CA GLU A 27 55.27 -31.64 29.12
C GLU A 27 55.51 -31.99 27.64
N GLU A 28 56.51 -32.84 27.39
CA GLU A 28 56.97 -33.23 26.06
C GLU A 28 56.14 -34.36 25.45
N VAL A 29 56.33 -34.54 24.13
CA VAL A 29 56.26 -35.77 23.29
C VAL A 29 55.12 -35.74 22.23
N PRO A 30 55.33 -36.18 20.96
CA PRO A 30 56.48 -36.10 20.05
C PRO A 30 56.15 -35.35 18.73
N ILE A 31 57.19 -34.92 18.00
CA ILE A 31 57.07 -34.30 16.67
C ILE A 31 56.65 -35.36 15.63
N VAL A 32 55.47 -35.17 15.02
CA VAL A 32 55.07 -35.80 13.74
C VAL A 32 55.17 -34.71 12.67
N GLY A 33 55.83 -35.03 11.54
CA GLY A 33 56.04 -34.09 10.43
C GLY A 33 54.72 -33.63 9.77
N PRO A 34 54.78 -32.61 8.89
CA PRO A 34 53.58 -32.00 8.33
C PRO A 34 52.93 -33.00 7.36
N GLY A 35 51.80 -33.57 7.77
CA GLY A 35 50.85 -34.15 6.84
C GLY A 35 50.12 -33.01 6.15
N GLU A 36 50.14 -33.01 4.82
CA GLU A 36 49.25 -32.19 4.01
C GLU A 36 47.81 -32.44 4.46
N ILE A 37 47.18 -31.43 5.04
CA ILE A 37 45.73 -31.40 5.22
C ILE A 37 45.19 -30.93 3.87
N GLU A 38 44.72 -31.89 3.06
CA GLU A 38 43.82 -31.56 1.95
C GLU A 38 42.59 -30.86 2.55
N PRO A 39 42.16 -29.71 2.02
CA PRO A 39 40.93 -29.08 2.47
C PRO A 39 39.77 -30.02 2.14
N GLU A 40 39.04 -30.46 3.17
CA GLU A 40 37.76 -31.13 2.94
C GLU A 40 36.81 -30.15 2.22
N PRO A 41 36.07 -30.62 1.20
CA PRO A 41 35.11 -29.78 0.51
C PRO A 41 33.99 -29.42 1.50
N VAL A 42 33.81 -28.13 1.75
CA VAL A 42 32.59 -27.61 2.36
C VAL A 42 31.53 -27.56 1.26
N ASP A 43 30.99 -28.72 0.92
CA ASP A 43 29.81 -28.88 0.07
C ASP A 43 28.66 -29.40 0.95
N GLU A 44 28.11 -28.53 1.79
CA GLU A 44 26.72 -28.66 2.23
C GLU A 44 26.11 -27.25 2.23
N GLU A 45 25.45 -26.90 1.11
CA GLU A 45 24.39 -25.89 1.15
C GLU A 45 23.44 -26.26 2.29
N PRO A 46 22.98 -25.30 3.12
CA PRO A 46 21.99 -25.59 4.15
C PRO A 46 20.80 -26.31 3.50
N PRO A 47 20.21 -27.31 4.16
CA PRO A 47 19.12 -28.09 3.58
C PRO A 47 18.00 -27.16 3.14
N ARG A 48 17.67 -27.16 1.84
CA ARG A 48 16.48 -26.50 1.32
C ARG A 48 15.28 -27.06 2.10
N VAL A 49 14.61 -26.21 2.84
CA VAL A 49 13.33 -26.55 3.44
C VAL A 49 12.33 -26.61 2.29
N GLU A 50 11.95 -27.82 1.86
CA GLU A 50 10.89 -27.97 0.86
C GLU A 50 9.54 -27.67 1.53
N PHE A 51 8.98 -26.51 1.21
CA PHE A 51 7.61 -26.17 1.56
C PHE A 51 6.65 -26.90 0.64
N ASN A 52 5.61 -27.51 1.20
CA ASN A 52 4.66 -28.29 0.42
C ASN A 52 3.58 -27.38 -0.21
N TRP A 53 3.92 -26.76 -1.33
CA TRP A 53 3.00 -25.94 -2.14
C TRP A 53 1.87 -26.75 -2.80
N SER A 54 1.94 -28.09 -2.83
CA SER A 54 0.93 -28.92 -3.49
C SER A 54 -0.42 -28.96 -2.77
N ALA A 55 -0.48 -28.49 -1.53
CA ALA A 55 -1.71 -28.39 -0.75
C ALA A 55 -2.49 -27.08 -0.99
N ASP A 56 -1.97 -26.16 -1.82
CA ASP A 56 -2.43 -24.76 -1.88
C ASP A 56 -3.58 -24.49 -2.86
N GLY A 57 -4.20 -25.55 -3.40
CA GLY A 57 -5.40 -25.47 -4.24
C GLY A 57 -5.12 -25.06 -5.68
N PHE A 58 -4.41 -23.95 -5.91
CA PHE A 58 -4.03 -23.45 -7.24
C PHE A 58 -2.51 -23.46 -7.43
N VAL A 59 -2.06 -24.12 -8.49
CA VAL A 59 -0.65 -24.15 -8.90
C VAL A 59 -0.57 -23.82 -10.40
N PRO A 60 0.28 -22.88 -10.84
CA PRO A 60 0.44 -22.57 -12.25
C PRO A 60 0.86 -23.79 -13.06
N GLN A 61 0.31 -23.96 -14.26
CA GLN A 61 0.67 -25.09 -15.12
C GLN A 61 2.07 -24.88 -15.72
N LYS A 62 2.84 -25.95 -15.88
CA LYS A 62 4.19 -25.92 -16.46
C LYS A 62 4.16 -25.91 -17.98
N ILE A 63 5.16 -25.28 -18.58
CA ILE A 63 5.38 -25.34 -20.03
C ILE A 63 5.56 -26.82 -20.44
N GLY A 64 4.78 -27.25 -21.44
CA GLY A 64 4.77 -28.62 -21.93
C GLY A 64 3.72 -29.55 -21.30
N ASP A 65 3.21 -29.20 -20.12
CA ASP A 65 2.16 -29.97 -19.40
C ASP A 65 0.83 -29.22 -19.31
N CYS A 66 0.72 -28.05 -19.94
CA CYS A 66 -0.46 -27.21 -19.86
C CYS A 66 -1.66 -27.80 -20.59
N ASP A 67 -2.79 -27.82 -19.90
CA ASP A 67 -4.08 -28.28 -20.37
C ASP A 67 -5.04 -27.10 -20.48
N THR A 68 -5.43 -26.74 -21.72
CA THR A 68 -6.35 -25.65 -22.02
C THR A 68 -7.79 -25.91 -21.62
N SER A 69 -8.13 -27.16 -21.27
CA SER A 69 -9.45 -27.54 -20.77
C SER A 69 -9.61 -27.38 -19.26
N LYS A 70 -8.50 -27.16 -18.53
CA LYS A 70 -8.54 -26.88 -17.10
C LYS A 70 -8.88 -25.41 -16.86
N ILE A 71 -10.17 -25.17 -16.64
CA ILE A 71 -10.69 -23.90 -16.13
C ILE A 71 -10.74 -24.03 -14.60
N SER A 72 -10.08 -23.13 -13.87
CA SER A 72 -10.22 -23.08 -12.41
C SER A 72 -11.62 -22.57 -12.05
N GLU A 73 -12.20 -23.05 -10.94
CA GLU A 73 -13.47 -22.48 -10.41
C GLU A 73 -13.35 -20.96 -10.17
N LEU A 74 -12.14 -20.52 -9.81
CA LEU A 74 -11.75 -19.12 -9.70
C LEU A 74 -11.92 -18.34 -11.02
N GLY A 75 -11.60 -18.96 -12.16
CA GLY A 75 -11.73 -18.35 -13.49
C GLY A 75 -13.18 -18.03 -13.84
N VAL A 76 -14.15 -18.80 -13.34
CA VAL A 76 -15.59 -18.55 -13.53
C VAL A 76 -16.03 -17.33 -12.72
N GLN A 77 -15.65 -17.25 -11.44
CA GLN A 77 -15.96 -16.10 -10.59
C GLN A 77 -15.30 -14.82 -11.13
N GLN A 78 -14.02 -14.90 -11.50
CA GLN A 78 -13.28 -13.79 -12.08
C GLN A 78 -13.91 -13.27 -13.37
N ALA A 79 -14.25 -14.15 -14.31
CA ALA A 79 -14.93 -13.78 -15.55
C ALA A 79 -16.24 -13.02 -15.27
N SER A 80 -17.04 -13.49 -14.31
CA SER A 80 -18.29 -12.82 -13.94
C SER A 80 -18.09 -11.41 -13.35
N SER A 81 -17.00 -11.19 -12.63
CA SER A 81 -16.68 -9.92 -11.95
C SER A 81 -15.89 -8.92 -12.79
N LEU A 82 -15.25 -9.36 -13.88
CA LEU A 82 -14.39 -8.52 -14.70
C LEU A 82 -15.21 -7.42 -15.38
N SER A 83 -14.88 -6.16 -15.12
CA SER A 83 -15.57 -5.01 -15.72
C SER A 83 -15.27 -4.87 -17.22
N SER A 84 -16.19 -4.28 -17.98
CA SER A 84 -15.99 -4.02 -19.41
C SER A 84 -14.72 -3.20 -19.67
N GLY A 85 -13.94 -3.62 -20.67
CA GLY A 85 -12.66 -3.01 -21.05
C GLY A 85 -11.48 -3.39 -20.14
N LYS A 86 -11.67 -4.27 -19.15
CA LYS A 86 -10.60 -4.71 -18.25
C LYS A 86 -9.95 -6.01 -18.72
N LEU A 87 -8.65 -6.09 -18.47
CA LEU A 87 -7.75 -7.19 -18.76
C LEU A 87 -7.23 -7.77 -17.44
N GLN A 88 -7.13 -9.09 -17.34
CA GLN A 88 -6.45 -9.79 -16.25
C GLN A 88 -5.44 -10.78 -16.83
N ILE A 89 -4.30 -10.89 -16.17
CA ILE A 89 -3.30 -11.95 -16.39
C ILE A 89 -3.26 -12.81 -15.13
N GLU A 90 -3.51 -14.11 -15.26
CA GLU A 90 -3.61 -15.01 -14.11
C GLU A 90 -2.76 -16.28 -14.30
N PRO A 91 -1.75 -16.51 -13.43
CA PRO A 91 -1.22 -15.53 -12.48
C PRO A 91 -0.44 -14.42 -13.21
N SER A 92 -0.43 -13.20 -12.64
CA SER A 92 0.39 -12.10 -13.16
C SER A 92 1.86 -12.24 -12.79
N ILE A 93 2.18 -13.08 -11.81
CA ILE A 93 3.56 -13.35 -11.37
C ILE A 93 3.87 -14.83 -11.58
N VAL A 94 4.91 -15.13 -12.36
CA VAL A 94 5.24 -16.48 -12.83
C VAL A 94 6.75 -16.74 -12.78
N PHE A 95 7.12 -18.01 -12.57
CA PHE A 95 8.44 -18.47 -13.00
C PHE A 95 8.49 -18.66 -14.52
N LEU A 96 9.68 -18.53 -15.13
CA LEU A 96 9.86 -18.69 -16.59
C LEU A 96 9.39 -20.04 -17.15
N ASP A 97 9.31 -21.08 -16.32
CA ASP A 97 8.83 -22.42 -16.69
C ASP A 97 7.32 -22.62 -16.49
N GLU A 98 6.60 -21.56 -16.10
CA GLU A 98 5.17 -21.57 -15.84
C GLU A 98 4.39 -20.86 -16.96
N THR A 99 3.11 -21.23 -17.05
CA THR A 99 2.16 -20.64 -17.98
C THR A 99 1.16 -19.77 -17.25
N PHE A 100 0.57 -18.83 -17.99
CA PHE A 100 -0.47 -17.93 -17.52
C PHE A 100 -1.65 -17.88 -18.50
N THR A 101 -2.74 -17.29 -18.04
CA THR A 101 -3.95 -17.05 -18.82
C THR A 101 -4.18 -15.57 -18.95
N VAL A 102 -4.48 -15.12 -20.17
CA VAL A 102 -4.96 -13.76 -20.44
C VAL A 102 -6.49 -13.82 -20.54
N THR A 103 -7.18 -12.95 -19.80
CA THR A 103 -8.63 -12.83 -19.80
C THR A 103 -9.02 -11.36 -20.00
N TYR A 104 -9.95 -11.07 -20.90
CA TYR A 104 -10.33 -9.71 -21.28
C TYR A 104 -11.83 -9.60 -21.55
N ARG A 105 -12.49 -8.61 -20.96
CA ARG A 105 -13.89 -8.31 -21.25
C ARG A 105 -14.01 -7.20 -22.29
N SER A 106 -14.51 -7.53 -23.47
CA SER A 106 -14.64 -6.56 -24.57
C SER A 106 -15.79 -5.57 -24.33
N MET A 107 -15.64 -4.31 -24.73
CA MET A 107 -16.72 -3.30 -24.69
C MET A 107 -17.56 -3.31 -25.98
N PHE A 108 -16.91 -3.42 -27.14
CA PHE A 108 -17.49 -3.27 -28.47
C PHE A 108 -16.91 -4.25 -29.51
N GLY A 109 -16.29 -5.34 -29.06
CA GLY A 109 -15.62 -6.34 -29.91
C GLY A 109 -14.14 -6.05 -30.18
N GLU A 110 -13.57 -5.01 -29.57
CA GLU A 110 -12.13 -4.77 -29.55
C GLU A 110 -11.40 -5.80 -28.70
N GLY A 111 -10.09 -5.90 -28.89
CA GLY A 111 -9.21 -6.68 -28.01
C GLY A 111 -8.49 -5.82 -26.96
N PRO A 112 -7.78 -6.49 -26.05
CA PRO A 112 -6.98 -5.80 -25.03
C PRO A 112 -5.92 -4.91 -25.66
N TRP A 113 -5.44 -3.90 -24.93
CA TRP A 113 -4.42 -2.94 -25.41
C TRP A 113 -4.84 -2.12 -26.65
N GLY A 114 -6.14 -1.96 -26.90
CA GLY A 114 -6.67 -1.08 -27.94
C GLY A 114 -6.53 -1.61 -29.38
N VAL A 115 -6.38 -2.92 -29.55
CA VAL A 115 -6.35 -3.54 -30.88
C VAL A 115 -7.76 -3.76 -31.43
N GLU A 116 -7.93 -3.68 -32.76
CA GLU A 116 -9.25 -3.74 -33.42
C GLU A 116 -9.99 -5.09 -33.26
N ASN A 117 -9.29 -6.18 -32.93
CA ASN A 117 -9.86 -7.52 -32.76
C ASN A 117 -9.46 -8.11 -31.40
N THR A 118 -10.27 -9.04 -30.88
CA THR A 118 -10.03 -9.81 -29.63
C THR A 118 -8.84 -10.77 -29.73
N GLY A 119 -7.63 -10.22 -29.84
CA GLY A 119 -6.39 -10.96 -29.94
C GLY A 119 -5.23 -10.31 -29.19
N ILE A 120 -4.23 -11.11 -28.90
CA ILE A 120 -2.97 -10.74 -28.28
C ILE A 120 -2.00 -10.33 -29.41
N PRO A 121 -1.45 -9.10 -29.39
CA PRO A 121 -0.53 -8.66 -30.42
C PRO A 121 0.85 -9.32 -30.32
N GLU A 122 1.51 -9.54 -31.46
CA GLU A 122 2.81 -10.21 -31.56
C GLU A 122 3.93 -9.52 -30.75
N TRP A 123 3.88 -8.19 -30.62
CA TRP A 123 4.93 -7.41 -29.94
C TRP A 123 5.04 -7.69 -28.44
N LEU A 124 4.04 -8.33 -27.83
CA LEU A 124 4.11 -8.80 -26.44
C LEU A 124 5.05 -10.01 -26.28
N GLY A 125 5.32 -10.74 -27.37
CA GLY A 125 6.25 -11.86 -27.39
C GLY A 125 5.77 -13.12 -26.67
N PHE A 126 4.47 -13.24 -26.38
CA PHE A 126 3.91 -14.44 -25.77
C PHE A 126 3.94 -15.63 -26.72
N LEU A 127 4.17 -16.81 -26.14
CA LEU A 127 4.25 -18.08 -26.84
C LEU A 127 3.14 -19.03 -26.40
N ILE A 128 2.78 -19.92 -27.30
CA ILE A 128 2.01 -21.12 -26.99
C ILE A 128 2.78 -22.30 -27.55
N GLU A 129 3.16 -23.22 -26.68
CA GLU A 129 4.11 -24.30 -26.97
C GLU A 129 5.47 -23.75 -27.45
N ASN A 130 5.63 -23.52 -28.75
CA ASN A 130 6.81 -22.88 -29.34
C ASN A 130 6.44 -21.91 -30.47
N GLU A 131 5.15 -21.57 -30.61
CA GLU A 131 4.64 -20.70 -31.65
C GLU A 131 4.59 -19.24 -31.15
N SER A 132 5.30 -18.36 -31.85
CA SER A 132 5.23 -16.91 -31.68
C SER A 132 4.29 -16.29 -32.70
N GLY A 133 3.71 -15.14 -32.38
CA GLY A 133 2.86 -14.40 -33.29
C GLY A 133 1.69 -13.75 -32.56
N PRO A 134 0.73 -13.18 -33.30
CA PRO A 134 -0.54 -12.82 -32.71
C PRO A 134 -1.29 -14.08 -32.29
N HIS A 135 -1.96 -14.05 -31.13
CA HIS A 135 -2.79 -15.15 -30.63
C HIS A 135 -4.23 -14.70 -30.47
N ASP A 136 -5.19 -15.53 -30.85
CA ASP A 136 -6.61 -15.22 -30.66
C ASP A 136 -7.03 -15.42 -29.20
N LEU A 137 -8.02 -14.64 -28.75
CA LEU A 137 -8.76 -14.88 -27.51
C LEU A 137 -10.13 -15.50 -27.84
N PHE A 138 -10.66 -16.32 -26.94
CA PHE A 138 -11.85 -17.15 -27.17
C PHE A 138 -12.93 -16.88 -26.12
N ASP A 139 -14.19 -16.82 -26.56
CA ASP A 139 -15.43 -16.70 -25.76
C ASP A 139 -16.39 -17.84 -26.19
N ASP A 140 -15.87 -19.06 -26.23
CA ASP A 140 -16.53 -20.27 -26.76
C ASP A 140 -16.52 -21.47 -25.80
N GLY A 141 -16.11 -21.27 -24.55
CA GLY A 141 -15.96 -22.28 -23.51
C GLY A 141 -14.68 -23.11 -23.65
N THR A 142 -13.70 -22.64 -24.41
CA THR A 142 -12.40 -23.31 -24.62
C THR A 142 -11.22 -22.37 -24.36
N ASN A 143 -10.00 -22.91 -24.31
CA ASN A 143 -8.77 -22.12 -24.18
C ASN A 143 -8.72 -21.25 -22.91
N GLY A 144 -9.24 -21.76 -21.80
CA GLY A 144 -9.35 -21.02 -20.54
C GLY A 144 -10.66 -20.26 -20.37
N ASP A 145 -11.55 -20.25 -21.37
CA ASP A 145 -12.82 -19.53 -21.27
C ASP A 145 -13.82 -20.28 -20.39
N ALA A 146 -14.23 -19.61 -19.33
CA ALA A 146 -15.11 -20.16 -18.31
C ALA A 146 -16.56 -20.27 -18.78
N VAL A 147 -17.06 -19.32 -19.56
CA VAL A 147 -18.49 -19.22 -19.90
C VAL A 147 -18.66 -18.72 -21.33
N ALA A 148 -18.96 -19.64 -22.25
CA ALA A 148 -19.18 -19.32 -23.66
C ALA A 148 -20.28 -18.26 -23.88
N GLY A 149 -19.93 -17.20 -24.61
CA GLY A 149 -20.82 -16.14 -25.05
C GLY A 149 -21.15 -15.09 -24.00
N ASP A 150 -20.36 -14.95 -22.95
CA ASP A 150 -20.56 -13.95 -21.89
C ASP A 150 -19.82 -12.61 -22.17
N GLY A 151 -19.06 -12.55 -23.26
CA GLY A 151 -18.27 -11.40 -23.68
C GLY A 151 -16.91 -11.30 -22.99
N VAL A 152 -16.50 -12.33 -22.24
CA VAL A 152 -15.18 -12.47 -21.61
C VAL A 152 -14.35 -13.42 -22.46
N TYR A 153 -13.34 -12.86 -23.11
CA TYR A 153 -12.46 -13.60 -24.00
C TYR A 153 -11.20 -14.03 -23.25
N SER A 154 -10.72 -15.25 -23.46
CA SER A 154 -9.52 -15.73 -22.79
C SER A 154 -8.62 -16.61 -23.66
N ARG A 155 -7.37 -16.74 -23.20
CA ARG A 155 -6.37 -17.64 -23.77
C ARG A 155 -5.41 -18.13 -22.69
N SER A 156 -5.49 -19.42 -22.39
CA SER A 156 -4.61 -20.13 -21.45
C SER A 156 -3.34 -20.66 -22.12
N CYS A 157 -2.42 -21.20 -21.30
CA CYS A 157 -1.17 -21.82 -21.75
C CYS A 157 -0.21 -20.87 -22.47
N LEU A 158 -0.34 -19.57 -22.19
CA LEU A 158 0.62 -18.57 -22.64
C LEU A 158 1.87 -18.67 -21.77
N HIS A 159 3.04 -18.47 -22.37
CA HIS A 159 4.29 -18.37 -21.63
C HIS A 159 5.27 -17.43 -22.34
N LEU A 160 6.40 -17.20 -21.68
CA LEU A 160 7.52 -16.42 -22.22
C LEU A 160 8.63 -17.33 -22.72
N ARG A 161 9.54 -16.76 -23.49
CA ARG A 161 10.76 -17.47 -23.93
C ARG A 161 11.69 -17.72 -22.75
N GLU A 162 12.44 -18.82 -22.80
CA GLU A 162 13.44 -19.16 -21.77
C GLU A 162 14.53 -18.07 -21.65
N ASP A 163 14.88 -17.39 -22.75
CA ASP A 163 15.85 -16.30 -22.79
C ASP A 163 15.25 -14.91 -22.51
N PHE A 164 14.04 -14.84 -21.96
CA PHE A 164 13.36 -13.56 -21.68
C PHE A 164 14.11 -12.74 -20.62
N LEU A 165 14.68 -13.40 -19.61
CA LEU A 165 15.58 -12.77 -18.65
C LEU A 165 17.01 -12.77 -19.22
N PRO A 166 17.66 -11.59 -19.38
CA PRO A 166 19.05 -11.49 -19.77
C PRO A 166 19.99 -12.24 -18.81
N PRO A 167 21.18 -12.68 -19.27
CA PRO A 167 22.15 -13.34 -18.40
C PRO A 167 22.49 -12.50 -17.16
N GLY A 168 22.30 -13.10 -15.98
CA GLY A 168 22.56 -12.46 -14.69
C GLY A 168 21.36 -11.72 -14.07
N GLN A 169 20.24 -11.62 -14.77
CA GLN A 169 18.99 -11.11 -14.23
C GLN A 169 18.13 -12.28 -13.72
N VAL A 170 17.66 -12.19 -12.47
CA VAL A 170 16.85 -13.25 -11.82
C VAL A 170 15.37 -12.91 -11.72
N ALA A 171 15.01 -11.64 -11.91
CA ALA A 171 13.64 -11.15 -11.85
C ALA A 171 13.47 -9.92 -12.75
N LYS A 172 12.26 -9.71 -13.28
CA LYS A 172 11.91 -8.54 -14.08
C LYS A 172 10.41 -8.27 -14.03
N GLU A 173 10.03 -6.99 -13.94
CA GLU A 173 8.67 -6.56 -14.25
C GLU A 173 8.52 -6.34 -15.77
N TRP A 174 7.39 -6.81 -16.31
CA TRP A 174 7.06 -6.61 -17.71
C TRP A 174 5.55 -6.47 -17.90
N MET A 175 5.10 -5.25 -18.25
CA MET A 175 3.71 -4.99 -18.65
C MET A 175 2.67 -5.42 -17.60
N GLY A 176 2.97 -5.17 -16.32
CA GLY A 176 2.16 -5.57 -15.18
C GLY A 176 2.36 -7.02 -14.74
N MET A 177 3.40 -7.71 -15.23
CA MET A 177 3.76 -9.07 -14.82
C MET A 177 5.08 -9.13 -14.06
N GLY A 178 5.15 -9.95 -13.02
CA GLY A 178 6.41 -10.31 -12.36
C GLY A 178 6.98 -11.60 -12.93
N ILE A 179 8.19 -11.57 -13.47
CA ILE A 179 8.81 -12.72 -14.15
C ILE A 179 10.05 -13.13 -13.38
N LEU A 180 10.07 -14.39 -12.94
CA LEU A 180 11.12 -14.94 -12.09
C LEU A 180 11.91 -16.03 -12.79
N ASP A 181 13.23 -16.03 -12.57
CA ASP A 181 14.07 -17.17 -12.91
C ASP A 181 13.75 -18.37 -12.00
N THR A 182 13.77 -19.57 -12.57
CA THR A 182 13.43 -20.81 -11.84
C THR A 182 14.38 -21.13 -10.68
N SER A 183 15.58 -20.53 -10.64
CA SER A 183 16.54 -20.67 -9.54
C SER A 183 16.05 -20.08 -8.21
N LEU A 184 15.08 -19.17 -8.24
CA LEU A 184 14.48 -18.59 -7.03
C LEU A 184 13.42 -19.50 -6.38
N ARG A 185 13.16 -20.67 -6.96
CA ARG A 185 12.23 -21.64 -6.37
C ARG A 185 12.74 -22.15 -5.01
N GLY A 186 11.88 -22.11 -4.00
CA GLY A 186 12.17 -22.53 -2.63
C GLY A 186 13.05 -21.58 -1.83
N THR A 187 13.31 -20.34 -2.30
CA THR A 187 14.11 -19.37 -1.55
C THR A 187 13.32 -18.66 -0.44
N VAL A 188 12.00 -18.55 -0.60
CA VAL A 188 11.09 -17.93 0.37
C VAL A 188 10.18 -19.00 0.97
N GLY A 189 10.19 -19.06 2.30
CA GLY A 189 9.28 -19.88 3.09
C GLY A 189 8.16 -19.05 3.71
N PHE A 190 7.14 -19.72 4.24
CA PHE A 190 6.05 -19.05 4.95
C PHE A 190 5.69 -19.74 6.27
N GLN A 191 5.06 -18.97 7.16
CA GLN A 191 4.38 -19.47 8.35
C GLN A 191 2.87 -19.29 8.20
N GLN A 192 2.09 -20.28 8.64
CA GLN A 192 0.64 -20.17 8.64
C GLN A 192 0.19 -19.49 9.95
N ALA A 193 -0.27 -18.24 9.86
CA ALA A 193 -0.70 -17.45 11.03
C ALA A 193 -2.17 -17.69 11.38
N SER A 194 -3.04 -17.82 10.37
CA SER A 194 -4.46 -18.19 10.50
C SER A 194 -4.91 -19.01 9.31
N GLU A 195 -6.20 -19.34 9.16
CA GLU A 195 -6.70 -20.00 7.94
C GLU A 195 -6.49 -19.14 6.68
N LYS A 196 -6.62 -17.81 6.81
CA LYS A 196 -6.56 -16.84 5.71
C LYS A 196 -5.22 -16.13 5.57
N VAL A 197 -4.36 -16.17 6.59
CA VAL A 197 -3.13 -15.38 6.65
C VAL A 197 -1.91 -16.29 6.71
N ARG A 198 -1.01 -16.08 5.76
CA ARG A 198 0.37 -16.57 5.79
C ARG A 198 1.33 -15.40 5.96
N THR A 199 2.48 -15.63 6.55
CA THR A 199 3.51 -14.60 6.73
C THR A 199 4.85 -15.07 6.18
N THR A 200 5.61 -14.11 5.65
CA THR A 200 7.04 -14.26 5.31
C THR A 200 7.81 -13.11 5.96
N GLU A 201 9.13 -13.08 5.81
CA GLU A 201 9.95 -11.92 6.20
C GLU A 201 9.64 -10.64 5.38
N GLY A 202 8.79 -10.73 4.36
CA GLY A 202 8.37 -9.61 3.52
C GLY A 202 6.95 -9.12 3.77
N GLY A 203 6.18 -9.75 4.66
CA GLY A 203 4.84 -9.31 5.04
C GLY A 203 3.80 -10.42 5.18
N TYR A 204 2.54 -10.04 4.98
CA TYR A 204 1.34 -10.85 5.13
C TYR A 204 0.77 -11.20 3.77
N PHE A 205 0.35 -12.45 3.60
CA PHE A 205 -0.30 -12.97 2.41
C PHE A 205 -1.70 -13.43 2.79
N VAL A 206 -2.68 -12.60 2.43
CA VAL A 206 -4.06 -12.67 2.89
C VAL A 206 -4.97 -13.18 1.77
N THR A 207 -5.70 -14.26 2.04
CA THR A 207 -6.71 -14.81 1.13
C THR A 207 -8.10 -14.28 1.50
N MET A 208 -8.65 -13.43 0.64
CA MET A 208 -9.93 -12.73 0.81
C MET A 208 -11.11 -13.47 0.18
N GLY A 209 -10.87 -14.38 -0.77
CA GLY A 209 -11.94 -15.04 -1.53
C GLY A 209 -12.58 -14.11 -2.55
N GLU A 210 -13.89 -14.24 -2.74
CA GLU A 210 -14.65 -13.52 -3.78
C GLU A 210 -14.56 -11.99 -3.67
N SER A 211 -14.38 -11.44 -2.45
CA SER A 211 -14.29 -9.98 -2.26
C SER A 211 -13.12 -9.35 -3.00
N TYR A 212 -12.04 -10.10 -3.29
CA TYR A 212 -10.93 -9.61 -4.10
C TYR A 212 -11.37 -9.06 -5.48
N GLY A 213 -12.52 -9.50 -6.00
CA GLY A 213 -13.12 -8.97 -7.23
C GLY A 213 -13.44 -7.46 -7.17
N GLU A 214 -13.67 -6.91 -5.98
CA GLU A 214 -14.04 -5.50 -5.76
C GLU A 214 -12.94 -4.53 -6.21
N ARG A 215 -11.68 -4.96 -6.29
CA ARG A 215 -10.58 -4.14 -6.83
C ARG A 215 -10.88 -3.55 -8.22
N TRP A 216 -11.74 -4.18 -9.02
CA TRP A 216 -12.13 -3.71 -10.35
C TRP A 216 -13.25 -2.68 -10.37
N THR A 217 -14.12 -2.69 -9.35
CA THR A 217 -15.38 -1.93 -9.33
C THR A 217 -15.43 -0.92 -8.20
N ASN A 218 -14.89 -1.27 -7.04
CA ASN A 218 -14.83 -0.45 -5.83
C ASN A 218 -13.58 -0.80 -4.97
N GLY A 219 -12.39 -0.42 -5.44
CA GLY A 219 -11.15 -0.67 -4.68
C GLY A 219 -11.11 -0.04 -3.27
N TRP A 220 -12.02 0.89 -2.97
CA TRP A 220 -12.18 1.48 -1.63
C TRP A 220 -12.49 0.43 -0.56
N GLU A 221 -13.22 -0.64 -0.89
CA GLU A 221 -13.55 -1.73 0.06
C GLU A 221 -12.30 -2.37 0.68
N HIS A 222 -11.18 -2.39 -0.05
CA HIS A 222 -9.94 -3.02 0.40
C HIS A 222 -9.07 -2.10 1.26
N VAL A 223 -9.30 -0.79 1.23
CA VAL A 223 -8.40 0.20 1.87
C VAL A 223 -9.11 1.16 2.81
N SER A 224 -10.44 1.17 2.81
CA SER A 224 -11.20 1.91 3.81
C SER A 224 -10.93 1.30 5.19
N PRO A 225 -10.51 2.09 6.20
CA PRO A 225 -10.31 1.57 7.54
C PRO A 225 -11.56 0.87 8.10
N SER A 226 -12.75 1.30 7.66
CA SER A 226 -14.04 0.73 8.07
C SER A 226 -14.48 -0.54 7.35
N LEU A 227 -13.84 -0.90 6.23
CA LEU A 227 -14.27 -2.04 5.39
C LEU A 227 -13.14 -3.05 5.11
N CYS A 228 -11.89 -2.70 5.44
CA CYS A 228 -10.70 -3.49 5.13
C CYS A 228 -10.65 -4.83 5.91
N SER A 229 -11.26 -5.87 5.34
CA SER A 229 -11.23 -7.22 5.92
C SER A 229 -9.81 -7.82 5.97
N ALA A 230 -8.93 -7.45 5.04
CA ALA A 230 -7.53 -7.86 5.10
C ALA A 230 -6.78 -7.24 6.29
N CYS A 231 -7.10 -5.99 6.64
CA CYS A 231 -6.56 -5.32 7.82
C CYS A 231 -7.02 -6.02 9.10
N PHE A 232 -8.32 -6.36 9.18
CA PHE A 232 -8.89 -7.17 10.27
C PHE A 232 -8.16 -8.52 10.44
N ASP A 233 -7.93 -9.24 9.36
CA ASP A 233 -7.22 -10.52 9.39
C ASP A 233 -5.75 -10.36 9.82
N ALA A 234 -5.07 -9.28 9.41
CA ALA A 234 -3.70 -8.97 9.82
C ALA A 234 -3.60 -8.55 11.30
N TRP A 235 -4.51 -7.72 11.79
CA TRP A 235 -4.59 -7.37 13.22
C TRP A 235 -4.86 -8.59 14.09
N ASN A 236 -5.74 -9.51 13.66
CA ASN A 236 -5.96 -10.76 14.39
C ASN A 236 -4.71 -11.66 14.42
N ALA A 237 -3.83 -11.56 13.42
CA ALA A 237 -2.60 -12.33 13.36
C ALA A 237 -1.49 -11.74 14.25
N SER A 238 -1.37 -10.41 14.31
CA SER A 238 -0.19 -9.74 14.89
C SER A 238 -0.48 -8.73 16.01
N GLY A 239 -1.74 -8.41 16.28
CA GLY A 239 -2.13 -7.37 17.23
C GLY A 239 -1.94 -5.95 16.70
N ASP A 240 -1.90 -4.99 17.62
CA ASP A 240 -1.97 -3.56 17.32
C ASP A 240 -0.55 -3.00 17.08
N VAL A 241 0.13 -3.51 16.05
CA VAL A 241 1.59 -3.31 15.84
C VAL A 241 1.95 -2.39 14.66
N PHE A 242 0.97 -1.94 13.89
CA PHE A 242 1.20 -1.25 12.62
C PHE A 242 1.22 0.28 12.77
N ASP A 243 2.25 0.94 12.24
CA ASP A 243 2.24 2.39 12.04
C ASP A 243 1.59 2.76 10.69
N PHE A 244 1.74 1.87 9.71
CA PHE A 244 1.14 1.94 8.38
C PHE A 244 0.74 0.54 7.93
N ILE A 245 -0.27 0.47 7.05
CA ILE A 245 -0.63 -0.75 6.32
C ILE A 245 -0.52 -0.46 4.82
N ALA A 246 0.12 -1.31 4.04
CA ALA A 246 0.09 -1.26 2.59
C ALA A 246 -0.66 -2.48 2.03
N ILE A 247 -1.74 -2.22 1.29
CA ILE A 247 -2.53 -3.26 0.62
C ILE A 247 -2.03 -3.42 -0.82
N GLN A 248 -1.44 -4.57 -1.12
CA GLN A 248 -0.85 -4.89 -2.43
C GLN A 248 -1.70 -5.93 -3.17
N THR A 249 -2.13 -5.61 -4.40
CA THR A 249 -2.80 -6.59 -5.27
C THR A 249 -1.80 -7.51 -5.96
N ARG A 250 -2.22 -8.75 -6.29
CA ARG A 250 -1.36 -9.69 -7.05
C ARG A 250 -1.33 -9.43 -8.56
N ASP A 251 -2.14 -8.49 -9.05
CA ASP A 251 -2.28 -8.09 -10.44
C ASP A 251 -2.34 -6.56 -10.57
N SER A 252 -2.02 -6.03 -11.76
CA SER A 252 -2.02 -4.59 -12.03
C SER A 252 -3.41 -4.11 -12.45
N VAL A 253 -4.11 -3.44 -11.54
CA VAL A 253 -5.52 -3.06 -11.70
C VAL A 253 -5.79 -1.57 -11.57
N GLY A 254 -4.85 -0.78 -11.05
CA GLY A 254 -5.07 0.65 -10.84
C GLY A 254 -3.82 1.44 -10.49
N GLY A 255 -3.90 2.22 -9.40
CA GLY A 255 -2.90 3.21 -9.00
C GLY A 255 -2.32 2.98 -7.60
N ALA A 256 -1.46 3.92 -7.18
CA ALA A 256 -1.10 4.11 -5.78
C ALA A 256 -2.05 5.12 -5.13
N GLY A 257 -2.23 5.03 -3.82
CA GLY A 257 -2.98 6.03 -3.06
C GLY A 257 -2.83 5.85 -1.56
N TYR A 258 -3.28 6.85 -0.80
CA TYR A 258 -3.19 6.84 0.66
C TYR A 258 -4.53 7.22 1.29
N VAL A 259 -4.99 6.38 2.22
CA VAL A 259 -6.13 6.66 3.08
C VAL A 259 -5.60 7.04 4.46
N ARG A 260 -5.71 8.34 4.77
CA ARG A 260 -5.33 8.88 6.06
C ARG A 260 -6.29 8.42 7.14
N PHE A 261 -5.76 7.87 8.24
CA PHE A 261 -6.56 7.33 9.33
C PHE A 261 -6.36 8.13 10.64
N HIS A 262 -5.12 8.28 11.09
CA HIS A 262 -4.74 9.09 12.26
C HIS A 262 -3.54 9.98 11.97
N ASP A 263 -3.50 11.16 12.60
CA ASP A 263 -2.30 12.01 12.62
C ASP A 263 -1.83 12.23 14.06
N PRO A 264 -1.18 11.25 14.70
CA PRO A 264 -0.84 11.31 16.11
C PRO A 264 0.35 12.25 16.40
N VAL A 265 0.83 13.01 15.41
CA VAL A 265 1.93 13.99 15.51
C VAL A 265 1.36 15.40 15.67
N GLY A 266 1.78 16.12 16.70
CA GLY A 266 1.41 17.51 16.90
C GLY A 266 2.32 18.51 16.17
N ASN A 267 1.79 19.70 15.90
CA ASN A 267 2.52 20.86 15.36
C ASN A 267 3.17 20.65 13.98
N ILE A 268 2.60 19.77 13.16
CA ILE A 268 2.92 19.65 11.72
C ILE A 268 1.85 20.29 10.83
N GLY A 269 1.01 21.17 11.40
CA GLY A 269 -0.02 21.91 10.66
C GLY A 269 -1.22 21.07 10.19
N MET A 270 -1.43 19.93 10.84
CA MET A 270 -2.61 19.08 10.66
C MET A 270 -3.60 19.29 11.80
N THR A 271 -4.90 19.19 11.51
CA THR A 271 -5.96 19.31 12.52
C THR A 271 -7.12 18.37 12.18
N PRO A 272 -6.97 17.07 12.46
CA PRO A 272 -8.02 16.08 12.20
C PRO A 272 -9.32 16.44 12.94
N PRO A 273 -10.48 16.10 12.37
CA PRO A 273 -11.77 16.56 12.88
C PRO A 273 -12.27 15.81 14.13
N CYS A 274 -11.75 14.61 14.41
CA CYS A 274 -12.20 13.77 15.54
C CYS A 274 -11.17 13.74 16.69
N GLU A 275 -11.61 13.18 17.82
CA GLU A 275 -10.73 12.85 18.94
C GLU A 275 -9.58 11.95 18.48
N HIS A 276 -8.51 11.86 19.28
CA HIS A 276 -7.34 11.02 18.99
C HIS A 276 -6.57 11.42 17.73
N SER A 277 -6.80 12.63 17.20
CA SER A 277 -6.29 13.03 15.88
C SER A 277 -6.77 12.10 14.76
N SER A 278 -7.99 11.57 14.89
CA SER A 278 -8.62 10.64 13.97
C SER A 278 -9.34 11.34 12.81
N HIS A 279 -9.42 10.65 11.69
CA HIS A 279 -10.27 11.01 10.54
C HIS A 279 -11.67 10.37 10.60
N CYS A 280 -12.10 10.00 11.81
CA CYS A 280 -13.47 9.56 12.12
C CYS A 280 -13.88 8.23 11.47
N TYR A 281 -12.91 7.35 11.18
CA TYR A 281 -13.22 6.01 10.73
C TYR A 281 -13.44 5.06 11.91
N SER A 282 -14.33 4.09 11.74
CA SER A 282 -14.54 3.00 12.69
C SER A 282 -14.04 1.69 12.10
N PRO A 283 -12.91 1.12 12.57
CA PRO A 283 -12.39 -0.15 12.08
C PRO A 283 -13.30 -1.35 12.35
N LEU A 284 -13.17 -2.39 11.52
CA LEU A 284 -13.99 -3.61 11.58
C LEU A 284 -13.87 -4.40 12.90
N ASP A 285 -12.73 -4.30 13.59
CA ASP A 285 -12.55 -4.93 14.91
C ASP A 285 -13.10 -4.09 16.07
N GLY A 286 -13.62 -2.89 15.79
CA GLY A 286 -14.17 -1.97 16.77
C GLY A 286 -13.13 -1.28 17.64
N LYS A 287 -11.84 -1.34 17.30
CA LYS A 287 -10.76 -0.65 18.01
C LYS A 287 -10.32 0.62 17.28
N GLU A 288 -9.74 1.58 18.00
CA GLU A 288 -9.32 2.86 17.42
C GLU A 288 -8.01 2.79 16.64
N HIS A 289 -7.04 1.96 17.06
CA HIS A 289 -5.68 1.86 16.47
C HIS A 289 -4.98 3.22 16.24
N PRO A 290 -4.85 4.09 17.26
CA PRO A 290 -4.40 5.48 17.07
C PRO A 290 -2.93 5.63 16.63
N GLU A 291 -2.15 4.56 16.70
CA GLU A 291 -0.81 4.44 16.15
C GLU A 291 -0.79 4.27 14.63
N LEU A 292 -1.87 3.73 14.04
CA LEU A 292 -1.99 3.52 12.61
C LEU A 292 -2.27 4.85 11.90
N ARG A 293 -1.26 5.40 11.25
CA ARG A 293 -1.37 6.67 10.52
C ARG A 293 -2.28 6.55 9.30
N GLY A 294 -2.22 5.44 8.58
CA GLY A 294 -3.08 5.22 7.43
C GLY A 294 -2.80 3.96 6.64
N ILE A 295 -3.59 3.79 5.60
CA ILE A 295 -3.61 2.62 4.73
C ILE A 295 -3.22 3.04 3.31
N LEU A 296 -2.13 2.48 2.80
CA LEU A 296 -1.62 2.69 1.46
C LEU A 296 -2.27 1.66 0.52
N HIS A 297 -2.71 2.13 -0.63
CA HIS A 297 -3.35 1.33 -1.67
C HIS A 297 -2.36 1.10 -2.81
N MET A 298 -1.90 -0.12 -3.02
CA MET A 298 -0.87 -0.47 -4.00
C MET A 298 -1.44 -1.45 -5.05
N GLN A 299 -2.04 -0.93 -6.13
CA GLN A 299 -2.78 -1.74 -7.10
C GLN A 299 -1.94 -2.24 -8.30
N TYR A 300 -0.70 -2.62 -8.04
CA TYR A 300 0.25 -3.09 -9.06
C TYR A 300 0.86 -4.44 -8.65
N VAL A 301 1.60 -5.09 -9.55
CA VAL A 301 2.54 -6.15 -9.11
C VAL A 301 3.81 -5.57 -8.49
N THR A 302 4.06 -4.26 -8.62
CA THR A 302 5.21 -3.56 -8.06
C THR A 302 4.80 -2.70 -6.86
N SER A 303 5.77 -2.28 -6.06
CA SER A 303 5.56 -1.28 -5.00
C SER A 303 5.65 0.17 -5.52
N PHE A 304 5.33 0.42 -6.81
CA PHE A 304 5.44 1.75 -7.40
C PHE A 304 4.61 2.79 -6.64
N GLY A 305 5.23 3.89 -6.23
CA GLY A 305 4.59 4.96 -5.44
C GLY A 305 4.63 4.73 -3.92
N LEU A 306 5.15 3.62 -3.40
CA LEU A 306 5.05 3.30 -1.97
C LEU A 306 5.67 4.36 -1.06
N SER A 307 6.88 4.86 -1.38
CA SER A 307 7.53 5.90 -0.58
C SER A 307 6.73 7.22 -0.61
N HIS A 308 6.19 7.57 -1.79
CA HIS A 308 5.29 8.72 -1.98
C HIS A 308 4.04 8.62 -1.10
N GLU A 309 3.35 7.48 -1.14
CA GLU A 309 2.12 7.29 -0.34
C GLU A 309 2.42 7.27 1.17
N MET A 310 3.58 6.74 1.58
CA MET A 310 3.99 6.78 2.98
C MET A 310 4.33 8.20 3.44
N ALA A 311 4.87 9.04 2.54
CA ALA A 311 5.14 10.45 2.80
C ALA A 311 3.87 11.22 3.17
N HIS A 312 2.72 10.92 2.55
CA HIS A 312 1.45 11.57 2.91
C HIS A 312 1.11 11.40 4.39
N GLY A 313 1.36 10.25 5.01
CA GLY A 313 1.09 10.04 6.45
C GLY A 313 2.18 10.54 7.40
N LEU A 314 3.33 10.98 6.88
CA LEU A 314 4.45 11.49 7.67
C LEU A 314 4.57 13.02 7.58
N LEU A 315 4.12 13.60 6.49
CA LEU A 315 4.30 15.01 6.17
C LEU A 315 2.99 15.79 6.39
N GLY A 316 3.12 16.98 6.97
CA GLY A 316 2.03 17.89 7.28
C GLY A 316 1.46 18.60 6.06
N LEU A 317 1.00 17.85 5.06
CA LEU A 317 0.74 18.41 3.73
C LEU A 317 -0.55 19.21 3.61
N ASP A 318 -1.42 19.23 4.64
CA ASP A 318 -2.57 20.14 4.66
C ASP A 318 -2.22 21.55 5.21
N THR A 319 -0.93 21.90 5.22
CA THR A 319 -0.38 23.20 5.63
C THR A 319 -0.63 24.28 4.57
N ARG A 320 -1.89 24.52 4.20
CA ARG A 320 -2.38 25.40 3.10
C ARG A 320 -2.05 26.90 3.20
N GLY A 321 -1.01 27.27 3.93
CA GLY A 321 -0.51 28.64 4.05
C GLY A 321 0.93 28.75 4.50
N PHE A 322 1.71 27.68 4.35
CA PHE A 322 3.15 27.70 4.52
C PHE A 322 3.85 27.73 3.15
N PRO A 323 4.94 28.50 2.96
CA PRO A 323 5.51 29.48 3.89
C PRO A 323 4.66 30.75 4.05
N GLU A 324 3.80 31.05 3.07
CA GLU A 324 2.83 32.15 3.14
C GLU A 324 1.45 31.71 2.63
N GLN A 325 0.42 32.49 2.94
CA GLN A 325 -0.95 32.22 2.49
C GLN A 325 -1.14 32.51 0.99
N GLY A 326 -2.11 31.83 0.36
CA GLY A 326 -2.47 32.05 -1.04
C GLY A 326 -1.40 31.54 -2.01
N GLU A 327 -1.04 32.34 -3.01
CA GLU A 327 -0.02 31.99 -4.03
C GLU A 327 1.36 31.70 -3.41
N GLY A 328 1.62 32.20 -2.20
CA GLY A 328 2.85 31.93 -1.46
C GLY A 328 2.90 30.57 -0.78
N ALA A 329 1.84 29.77 -0.84
CA ALA A 329 1.82 28.44 -0.25
C ALA A 329 2.60 27.46 -1.15
N TRP A 330 3.30 26.52 -0.54
CA TRP A 330 4.11 25.51 -1.23
C TRP A 330 3.31 24.33 -1.81
N ASN A 331 1.99 24.30 -1.58
CA ASN A 331 1.06 23.22 -1.94
C ASN A 331 -0.30 23.81 -2.36
N SER A 332 -0.29 24.97 -3.02
CA SER A 332 -1.49 25.75 -3.34
C SER A 332 -2.44 25.06 -4.32
N GLY A 333 -1.96 24.04 -5.06
CA GLY A 333 -2.75 23.24 -5.98
C GLY A 333 -3.85 22.41 -5.30
N ASP A 334 -3.55 21.14 -5.00
CA ASP A 334 -4.51 20.23 -4.37
C ASP A 334 -4.42 20.20 -2.83
N GLY A 335 -3.42 20.88 -2.25
CA GLY A 335 -3.16 20.88 -0.81
C GLY A 335 -2.60 19.56 -0.30
N MET A 336 -2.09 18.69 -1.17
CA MET A 336 -1.49 17.40 -0.80
C MET A 336 -0.13 17.19 -1.48
N HIS A 337 0.12 17.79 -2.64
CA HIS A 337 1.40 17.74 -3.33
C HIS A 337 2.14 19.07 -3.25
N LEU A 338 3.46 19.00 -3.35
CA LEU A 338 4.27 20.22 -3.51
C LEU A 338 4.02 20.83 -4.89
N ASP A 339 3.82 22.14 -4.89
CA ASP A 339 3.85 22.94 -6.10
C ASP A 339 5.25 22.87 -6.72
N SER A 340 5.31 22.81 -8.04
CA SER A 340 6.57 22.54 -8.73
C SER A 340 7.58 23.70 -8.72
N ASP A 341 7.15 24.88 -8.30
CA ASP A 341 7.90 26.13 -8.18
C ASP A 341 8.64 26.27 -6.83
N THR A 342 8.74 25.17 -6.08
CA THR A 342 9.56 25.07 -4.86
C THR A 342 10.89 24.36 -5.10
N THR A 343 11.91 24.67 -4.29
CA THR A 343 13.17 23.92 -4.26
C THR A 343 13.16 22.75 -3.27
N VAL A 344 12.09 22.59 -2.49
CA VAL A 344 11.94 21.45 -1.57
C VAL A 344 11.95 20.14 -2.36
N ARG A 345 12.71 19.16 -1.88
CA ARG A 345 12.84 17.85 -2.51
C ARG A 345 12.12 16.77 -1.71
N GLY A 346 11.52 15.85 -2.43
CA GLY A 346 10.80 14.70 -1.90
C GLY A 346 9.96 14.02 -2.97
N ASP A 347 9.54 12.82 -2.66
CA ASP A 347 8.71 11.94 -3.49
C ASP A 347 7.28 12.46 -3.72
N ILE A 348 6.81 13.41 -2.93
CA ILE A 348 5.52 14.13 -3.14
C ILE A 348 5.61 15.35 -4.06
N SER A 349 6.80 15.63 -4.62
CA SER A 349 6.97 16.68 -5.64
C SER A 349 6.72 16.12 -7.03
N GLY A 350 6.09 16.89 -7.91
CA GLY A 350 6.09 16.60 -9.35
C GLY A 350 7.36 17.13 -10.05
N PRO A 351 7.52 16.89 -11.36
CA PRO A 351 8.47 17.67 -12.15
C PRO A 351 8.10 19.16 -12.16
N PHE A 352 9.03 19.99 -12.62
CA PHE A 352 8.77 21.41 -12.89
C PHE A 352 7.70 21.54 -13.99
N TRP A 353 6.52 22.06 -13.64
CA TRP A 353 5.40 22.24 -14.58
C TRP A 353 5.56 23.54 -15.38
N ASP A 354 4.95 23.58 -16.57
CA ASP A 354 4.84 24.79 -17.38
C ASP A 354 4.18 25.92 -16.55
N PRO A 355 4.87 27.04 -16.27
CA PRO A 355 4.33 28.11 -15.42
C PRO A 355 3.01 28.72 -15.93
N ASP A 356 2.74 28.65 -17.24
CA ASP A 356 1.52 29.22 -17.82
C ASP A 356 0.36 28.21 -17.87
N ARG A 357 0.64 26.91 -17.96
CA ARG A 357 -0.37 25.85 -18.16
C ARG A 357 -0.56 24.90 -16.97
N GLY A 358 0.45 24.76 -16.12
CA GLY A 358 0.49 23.79 -15.03
C GLY A 358 0.46 22.33 -15.50
N TRP A 359 0.11 21.43 -14.58
CA TRP A 359 -0.12 20.02 -14.89
C TRP A 359 -1.20 19.85 -15.99
N PRO A 360 -1.05 18.91 -16.94
CA PRO A 360 -0.01 17.87 -17.03
C PRO A 360 1.20 18.27 -17.90
N HIS A 361 1.43 19.55 -18.17
CA HIS A 361 2.44 20.01 -19.11
C HIS A 361 3.80 20.20 -18.44
N ALA A 362 4.59 19.13 -18.32
CA ALA A 362 5.94 19.22 -17.74
C ALA A 362 6.88 20.07 -18.61
N VAL A 363 7.84 20.74 -17.96
CA VAL A 363 8.98 21.34 -18.63
C VAL A 363 10.01 20.27 -18.96
N GLN A 364 10.53 20.28 -20.18
CA GLN A 364 11.53 19.33 -20.65
C GLN A 364 12.74 20.03 -21.27
N ILE A 365 13.91 19.41 -21.10
CA ILE A 365 15.15 19.78 -21.80
C ILE A 365 15.73 18.56 -22.54
N GLU A 366 16.46 18.82 -23.61
CA GLU A 366 17.12 17.80 -24.42
C GLU A 366 18.61 17.71 -24.05
N ASP A 367 19.11 16.50 -23.83
CA ASP A 367 20.53 16.25 -23.60
C ASP A 367 21.34 16.21 -24.91
N ASP A 368 22.67 16.05 -24.81
CA ASP A 368 23.55 15.97 -25.98
C ASP A 368 23.25 14.77 -26.90
N ASN A 369 22.51 13.77 -26.43
CA ASN A 369 22.12 12.57 -27.18
C ASN A 369 20.76 12.73 -27.89
N GLY A 370 20.04 13.82 -27.63
CA GLY A 370 18.70 14.05 -28.15
C GLY A 370 17.60 13.48 -27.24
N ASP A 371 17.94 13.00 -26.04
CA ASP A 371 16.98 12.46 -25.09
C ASP A 371 16.34 13.62 -24.31
N ARG A 372 15.00 13.66 -24.33
CA ARG A 372 14.22 14.67 -23.60
C ARG A 372 13.91 14.15 -22.22
N THR A 373 14.19 14.98 -21.21
CA THR A 373 13.96 14.66 -19.80
C THR A 373 13.12 15.75 -19.16
N GLU A 374 12.20 15.35 -18.29
CA GLU A 374 11.57 16.28 -17.35
C GLU A 374 12.63 16.91 -16.45
N VAL A 375 12.32 18.06 -15.87
CA VAL A 375 13.28 18.83 -15.08
C VAL A 375 12.76 19.14 -13.70
N ARG A 376 13.69 19.49 -12.80
CA ARG A 376 13.39 20.00 -11.46
C ARG A 376 14.02 21.37 -11.25
N LEU A 377 13.39 22.18 -10.41
CA LEU A 377 13.91 23.48 -9.99
C LEU A 377 15.00 23.32 -8.93
N ILE A 378 16.10 24.06 -9.07
CA ILE A 378 17.12 24.20 -8.03
C ILE A 378 17.57 25.65 -7.85
N HIS A 379 18.08 25.94 -6.67
CA HIS A 379 18.85 27.14 -6.39
C HIS A 379 20.34 26.79 -6.33
N ASP A 380 21.15 27.38 -7.20
CA ASP A 380 22.61 27.22 -7.22
C ASP A 380 23.31 28.57 -7.40
N ASN A 381 24.31 28.83 -6.56
CA ASN A 381 25.16 30.03 -6.63
C ASN A 381 24.39 31.37 -6.72
N GLY A 382 23.24 31.48 -6.05
CA GLY A 382 22.42 32.70 -6.04
C GLY A 382 21.52 32.87 -7.28
N SER A 383 21.30 31.79 -8.05
CA SER A 383 20.45 31.78 -9.23
C SER A 383 19.55 30.55 -9.26
N PHE A 384 18.36 30.69 -9.84
CA PHE A 384 17.43 29.58 -10.03
C PHE A 384 17.61 28.99 -11.42
N ARG A 385 17.63 27.66 -11.50
CA ARG A 385 17.75 26.94 -12.75
C ARG A 385 17.00 25.63 -12.74
N ILE A 386 16.63 25.16 -13.92
CA ILE A 386 16.14 23.80 -14.14
C ILE A 386 17.30 22.87 -14.47
N VAL A 387 17.25 21.65 -13.94
CA VAL A 387 18.20 20.56 -14.24
C VAL A 387 17.43 19.29 -14.57
N PRO A 388 18.03 18.34 -15.34
CA PRO A 388 17.37 17.06 -15.61
C PRO A 388 16.89 16.41 -14.32
N ASP A 389 15.66 15.91 -14.35
CA ASP A 389 15.10 15.19 -13.23
C ASP A 389 15.78 13.82 -13.08
N GLY A 390 15.80 13.32 -11.85
CA GLY A 390 16.46 12.06 -11.51
C GLY A 390 16.26 11.70 -10.05
N GLN A 391 16.94 10.66 -9.58
CA GLN A 391 16.71 10.10 -8.25
C GLN A 391 16.97 11.08 -7.09
N GLU A 392 17.78 12.12 -7.30
CA GLU A 392 17.98 13.17 -6.30
C GLU A 392 16.70 13.92 -5.95
N ARG A 393 15.66 13.91 -6.81
CA ARG A 393 14.36 14.51 -6.51
C ARG A 393 13.67 13.81 -5.35
N MET A 394 13.83 12.50 -5.25
CA MET A 394 13.13 11.69 -4.25
C MET A 394 13.81 11.75 -2.88
N VAL A 395 15.05 12.23 -2.79
CA VAL A 395 15.74 12.39 -1.51
C VAL A 395 15.13 13.55 -0.73
N TRP A 396 14.67 13.27 0.48
CA TRP A 396 13.93 14.25 1.28
C TRP A 396 14.80 15.42 1.74
N SER A 397 14.25 16.62 1.62
CA SER A 397 14.78 17.84 2.21
C SER A 397 14.71 17.81 3.75
N ASP A 398 15.55 18.61 4.40
CA ASP A 398 15.66 18.66 5.87
C ASP A 398 14.31 18.93 6.54
N ILE A 399 13.51 19.83 5.97
CA ILE A 399 12.19 20.19 6.51
C ILE A 399 11.23 18.99 6.52
N PHE A 400 11.28 18.10 5.52
CA PHE A 400 10.47 16.88 5.49
C PHE A 400 10.95 15.85 6.50
N LEU A 401 12.28 15.71 6.64
CA LEU A 401 12.86 14.81 7.62
C LEU A 401 12.59 15.28 9.05
N TYR A 402 12.54 16.60 9.27
CA TYR A 402 12.08 17.18 10.52
C TYR A 402 10.60 16.84 10.79
N MET A 403 9.71 17.08 9.84
CA MET A 403 8.27 16.77 9.97
C MET A 403 8.02 15.29 10.28
N ALA A 404 8.73 14.40 9.58
CA ALA A 404 8.64 12.96 9.80
C ALA A 404 9.19 12.54 11.18
N GLY A 405 10.10 13.33 11.77
CA GLY A 405 10.76 13.03 13.05
C GLY A 405 12.12 12.35 12.92
N PHE A 406 12.72 12.34 11.73
CA PHE A 406 13.99 11.68 11.43
C PHE A 406 15.20 12.61 11.53
N LEU A 407 14.96 13.93 11.61
CA LEU A 407 15.99 14.95 11.75
C LEU A 407 15.60 15.94 12.86
N ALA A 408 16.54 16.22 13.77
CA ALA A 408 16.33 17.21 14.81
C ALA A 408 16.33 18.64 14.23
N ALA A 409 15.62 19.56 14.88
CA ALA A 409 15.49 20.94 14.40
C ALA A 409 16.85 21.64 14.26
N GLU A 410 17.78 21.38 15.18
CA GLU A 410 19.13 21.95 15.17
C GLU A 410 20.00 21.47 13.99
N ASP A 411 19.69 20.32 13.41
CA ASP A 411 20.41 19.73 12.28
C ASP A 411 19.73 20.02 10.94
N ALA A 412 18.48 20.48 10.96
CA ALA A 412 17.68 20.83 9.79
C ALA A 412 18.03 22.25 9.28
N THR A 413 19.11 22.35 8.50
CA THR A 413 19.75 23.62 8.12
C THR A 413 19.53 24.03 6.67
N GLU A 414 18.86 23.21 5.86
CA GLU A 414 18.55 23.51 4.47
C GLU A 414 17.62 24.72 4.34
N ILE A 415 18.01 25.66 3.48
CA ILE A 415 17.22 26.82 3.08
C ILE A 415 16.51 26.48 1.77
N ASN A 416 15.20 26.71 1.74
CA ASN A 416 14.33 26.42 0.60
C ASN A 416 13.69 27.70 0.07
N TYR A 417 13.16 27.59 -1.15
CA TYR A 417 12.58 28.71 -1.88
C TYR A 417 11.25 28.32 -2.51
N LYS A 418 10.32 29.28 -2.53
CA LYS A 418 9.09 29.25 -3.32
C LYS A 418 9.14 30.43 -4.29
N LEU A 419 9.04 30.15 -5.58
CA LEU A 419 8.98 31.16 -6.62
C LEU A 419 7.53 31.58 -6.86
N ILE A 420 7.32 32.84 -7.23
CA ILE A 420 5.99 33.38 -7.58
C ILE A 420 6.10 34.07 -8.93
N ASN A 421 5.20 33.70 -9.84
CA ASN A 421 5.19 34.15 -11.23
C ASN A 421 6.56 33.88 -11.88
N GLU A 422 6.97 32.63 -11.83
CA GLU A 422 8.21 32.15 -12.42
C GLU A 422 8.12 32.02 -13.94
N THR A 423 9.26 32.19 -14.60
CA THR A 423 9.39 32.07 -16.05
C THR A 423 10.70 31.39 -16.38
N VAL A 424 10.68 30.49 -17.36
CA VAL A 424 11.87 29.80 -17.88
C VAL A 424 12.28 30.42 -19.21
N GLU A 425 13.60 30.60 -19.39
CA GLU A 425 14.11 31.21 -20.62
C GLU A 425 14.10 30.23 -21.81
N SER A 426 13.94 30.78 -23.02
CA SER A 426 14.16 30.05 -24.28
C SER A 426 13.31 28.79 -24.47
N CYS A 427 12.01 28.91 -24.18
CA CYS A 427 11.04 27.82 -24.28
C CYS A 427 10.09 27.94 -25.48
N VAL A 428 9.56 26.79 -25.93
CA VAL A 428 8.56 26.64 -26.98
C VAL A 428 7.45 25.73 -26.45
N THR A 429 6.22 26.22 -26.50
CA THR A 429 5.03 25.44 -26.15
C THR A 429 4.78 24.35 -27.19
N GLU A 430 4.77 23.09 -26.74
CA GLU A 430 4.33 21.92 -27.51
C GLU A 430 3.00 21.39 -26.95
N GLU A 431 2.35 20.47 -27.66
CA GLU A 431 1.03 19.95 -27.28
C GLU A 431 1.03 19.30 -25.89
N GLN A 432 2.07 18.51 -25.59
CA GLN A 432 2.15 17.69 -24.37
C GLN A 432 3.10 18.28 -23.30
N ALA A 433 4.00 19.18 -23.67
CA ALA A 433 5.06 19.68 -22.77
C ALA A 433 5.46 21.12 -23.09
N LEU A 434 6.25 21.75 -22.21
CA LEU A 434 6.99 22.98 -22.51
C LEU A 434 8.45 22.62 -22.76
N PHE A 435 8.93 22.82 -23.99
CA PHE A 435 10.30 22.48 -24.34
C PHE A 435 11.22 23.69 -24.18
N CYS A 436 12.29 23.57 -23.39
CA CYS A 436 13.23 24.65 -23.12
C CYS A 436 14.65 24.31 -23.57
N THR A 437 15.36 25.31 -24.09
CA THR A 437 16.79 25.19 -24.45
C THR A 437 17.69 26.00 -23.50
N GLY A 438 17.10 26.91 -22.74
CA GLY A 438 17.76 27.58 -21.63
C GLY A 438 17.39 26.93 -20.31
N THR A 439 18.18 27.20 -19.28
CA THR A 439 17.99 26.59 -17.95
C THR A 439 17.72 27.62 -16.87
N ASN A 440 17.91 28.92 -17.12
CA ASN A 440 17.65 29.91 -16.09
C ASN A 440 16.15 30.09 -15.86
N VAL A 441 15.80 30.21 -14.58
CA VAL A 441 14.46 30.54 -14.11
C VAL A 441 14.53 31.90 -13.42
N THR A 442 13.57 32.76 -13.72
CA THR A 442 13.37 34.03 -13.01
C THR A 442 11.98 34.06 -12.39
N ALA A 443 11.78 34.84 -11.34
CA ALA A 443 10.48 35.01 -10.70
C ALA A 443 10.26 36.48 -10.34
N GLU A 444 9.01 36.92 -10.29
CA GLU A 444 8.68 38.28 -9.84
C GLU A 444 8.92 38.45 -8.33
N ARG A 445 8.70 37.38 -7.57
CA ARG A 445 8.92 37.32 -6.13
C ARG A 445 9.49 35.96 -5.74
N VAL A 446 10.36 35.98 -4.73
CA VAL A 446 11.00 34.80 -4.15
C VAL A 446 10.72 34.83 -2.66
N ILE A 447 10.21 33.72 -2.13
CA ILE A 447 10.01 33.51 -0.69
C ILE A 447 11.08 32.52 -0.24
N GLU A 448 11.98 32.97 0.62
CA GLU A 448 12.98 32.12 1.28
C GLU A 448 12.36 31.60 2.59
N PHE A 449 12.53 30.31 2.88
CA PHE A 449 12.05 29.71 4.11
C PHE A 449 12.93 28.52 4.54
N ASP A 450 12.94 28.22 5.84
CA ASP A 450 13.61 27.06 6.41
C ASP A 450 12.72 26.30 7.41
N THR A 451 13.30 25.31 8.09
CA THR A 451 12.61 24.54 9.13
C THR A 451 12.22 25.38 10.35
N GLN A 452 12.98 26.43 10.67
CA GLN A 452 12.67 27.32 11.78
C GLN A 452 11.44 28.18 11.47
N ASP A 453 11.27 28.65 10.23
CA ASP A 453 10.05 29.35 9.81
C ASP A 453 8.81 28.46 9.98
N PHE A 454 8.93 27.16 9.73
CA PHE A 454 7.86 26.19 9.96
C PHE A 454 7.53 26.04 11.45
N ILE A 455 8.56 25.93 12.29
CA ILE A 455 8.44 25.86 13.75
C ILE A 455 7.83 27.15 14.30
N ASP A 456 8.19 28.31 13.76
CA ASP A 456 7.66 29.60 14.19
C ASP A 456 6.16 29.73 13.85
N MET A 457 5.71 29.07 12.77
CA MET A 457 4.30 29.06 12.35
C MET A 457 3.44 28.07 13.15
N TYR A 458 3.90 26.82 13.29
CA TYR A 458 3.08 25.73 13.85
C TYR A 458 3.51 25.26 15.25
N GLY A 459 4.64 25.73 15.75
CA GLY A 459 5.26 25.25 16.98
C GLY A 459 6.25 24.11 16.73
N ALA A 460 7.01 23.75 17.77
CA ALA A 460 7.92 22.62 17.69
C ALA A 460 7.11 21.31 17.60
N ARG A 461 7.51 20.42 16.68
CA ARG A 461 6.94 19.08 16.50
C ARG A 461 6.77 18.35 17.83
N ILE A 462 5.61 17.72 18.01
CA ILE A 462 5.29 16.88 19.17
C ILE A 462 5.20 15.43 18.69
N PRO A 463 6.11 14.54 19.13
CA PRO A 463 6.12 13.14 18.72
C PRO A 463 4.93 12.36 19.32
N PRO A 464 4.34 11.41 18.59
CA PRO A 464 3.36 10.46 19.14
C PRO A 464 3.93 9.49 20.17
N HIS A 465 5.22 9.12 20.07
CA HIS A 465 5.85 8.12 20.93
C HIS A 465 7.04 8.65 21.70
N ASP A 466 7.27 8.06 22.88
CA ASP A 466 8.52 8.20 23.61
C ASP A 466 9.55 7.28 22.93
N GLY A 467 10.67 7.85 22.48
CA GLY A 467 11.78 7.08 21.90
C GLY A 467 12.09 7.43 20.46
N ASP A 468 12.53 6.43 19.71
CA ASP A 468 13.04 6.60 18.35
C ASP A 468 11.93 6.40 17.30
N GLU A 469 11.46 7.50 16.72
CA GLU A 469 10.41 7.51 15.70
C GLU A 469 10.93 7.21 14.30
N SER A 470 12.24 7.04 14.13
CA SER A 470 12.86 6.65 12.86
C SER A 470 12.55 5.21 12.45
N GLN A 471 12.06 4.40 13.39
CA GLN A 471 11.62 3.03 13.12
C GLN A 471 10.14 3.04 12.76
N ILE A 472 9.75 2.34 11.69
CA ILE A 472 8.36 2.25 11.25
C ILE A 472 7.99 0.78 11.06
N ASN A 473 6.89 0.32 11.65
CA ASN A 473 6.28 -0.95 11.32
C ASN A 473 5.30 -0.76 10.17
N LEU A 474 5.64 -1.30 8.99
CA LEU A 474 4.77 -1.31 7.82
C LEU A 474 4.17 -2.71 7.64
N GLY A 475 2.88 -2.84 7.92
CA GLY A 475 2.14 -4.05 7.58
C GLY A 475 1.93 -4.15 6.08
N VAL A 476 2.71 -4.97 5.39
CA VAL A 476 2.54 -5.21 3.94
C VAL A 476 1.59 -6.38 3.74
N LEU A 477 0.39 -6.13 3.21
CA LEU A 477 -0.67 -7.12 3.03
C LEU A 477 -0.84 -7.38 1.53
N HIS A 478 -0.27 -8.49 1.06
CA HIS A 478 -0.51 -9.05 -0.26
C HIS A 478 -1.87 -9.74 -0.26
N ILE A 479 -2.83 -9.20 -1.02
CA ILE A 479 -4.21 -9.69 -1.04
C ILE A 479 -4.50 -10.50 -2.29
N SER A 480 -5.30 -11.55 -2.14
CA SER A 480 -5.68 -12.44 -3.23
C SER A 480 -7.02 -13.14 -2.96
N ASP A 481 -7.70 -13.60 -4.02
CA ASP A 481 -8.91 -14.44 -3.92
C ASP A 481 -8.58 -15.89 -3.54
N ARG A 482 -7.35 -16.32 -3.79
CA ARG A 482 -6.81 -17.65 -3.47
C ARG A 482 -5.52 -17.54 -2.67
N ASN A 483 -5.01 -18.68 -2.19
CA ASN A 483 -3.63 -18.75 -1.70
C ASN A 483 -2.67 -18.27 -2.79
N HIS A 484 -1.64 -17.53 -2.36
CA HIS A 484 -0.61 -17.03 -3.26
C HIS A 484 0.26 -18.18 -3.78
N THR A 485 0.70 -18.09 -5.02
CA THR A 485 1.66 -19.04 -5.60
C THR A 485 3.05 -18.81 -5.01
N GLU A 486 3.93 -19.80 -5.17
CA GLU A 486 5.34 -19.65 -4.80
C GLU A 486 6.00 -18.45 -5.51
N ALA A 487 5.67 -18.23 -6.79
CA ALA A 487 6.19 -17.09 -7.56
C ALA A 487 5.72 -15.75 -6.96
N GLU A 488 4.44 -15.64 -6.62
CA GLU A 488 3.88 -14.44 -5.98
C GLU A 488 4.54 -14.17 -4.62
N MET A 489 4.73 -15.21 -3.79
CA MET A 489 5.38 -15.05 -2.47
C MET A 489 6.84 -14.65 -2.58
N VAL A 490 7.60 -15.25 -3.52
CA VAL A 490 9.00 -14.88 -3.78
C VAL A 490 9.10 -13.43 -4.27
N TRP A 491 8.33 -13.08 -5.31
CA TRP A 491 8.35 -11.75 -5.90
C TRP A 491 8.05 -10.67 -4.86
N PHE A 492 6.90 -10.79 -4.16
CA PHE A 492 6.49 -9.77 -3.21
C PHE A 492 7.43 -9.64 -2.02
N THR A 493 7.90 -10.78 -1.47
CA THR A 493 8.84 -10.78 -0.36
C THR A 493 10.14 -10.08 -0.72
N GLU A 494 10.75 -10.44 -1.86
CA GLU A 494 12.03 -9.85 -2.27
C GLU A 494 11.88 -8.40 -2.74
N SER A 495 10.78 -8.04 -3.42
CA SER A 495 10.48 -6.65 -3.80
C SER A 495 10.42 -5.72 -2.59
N TYR A 496 9.69 -6.10 -1.53
CA TYR A 496 9.56 -5.25 -0.34
C TYR A 496 10.84 -5.23 0.50
N LYS A 497 11.59 -6.34 0.58
CA LYS A 497 12.92 -6.36 1.20
C LYS A 497 13.90 -5.43 0.50
N GLU A 498 13.93 -5.47 -0.84
CA GLU A 498 14.81 -4.61 -1.62
C GLU A 498 14.43 -3.13 -1.43
N TRP A 499 13.13 -2.79 -1.38
CA TRP A 499 12.67 -1.43 -1.05
C TRP A 499 13.05 -1.00 0.37
N ALA A 500 12.81 -1.85 1.36
CA ALA A 500 13.01 -1.50 2.78
C ALA A 500 14.49 -1.39 3.16
N TYR A 501 15.38 -2.17 2.53
CA TYR A 501 16.75 -2.37 3.01
C TYR A 501 17.85 -1.97 2.01
N SER A 502 17.54 -1.64 0.76
CA SER A 502 18.56 -1.19 -0.20
C SER A 502 19.06 0.21 0.11
N ASN A 503 20.39 0.35 0.18
CA ASN A 503 21.08 1.65 0.23
C ASN A 503 21.63 2.07 -1.14
N GLN A 504 21.40 1.28 -2.18
CA GLN A 504 21.80 1.58 -3.55
C GLN A 504 20.68 2.31 -4.27
N THR A 505 21.05 3.13 -5.26
CA THR A 505 20.11 3.86 -6.12
C THR A 505 19.90 3.19 -7.48
N SER A 506 20.54 2.06 -7.77
CA SER A 506 20.34 1.34 -9.03
C SER A 506 20.83 -0.10 -8.93
N GLY A 507 20.58 -0.90 -9.95
CA GLY A 507 21.06 -2.30 -10.01
C GLY A 507 20.18 -3.29 -9.26
N TRP A 508 18.95 -2.91 -8.95
CA TRP A 508 17.96 -3.73 -8.28
C TRP A 508 17.44 -4.86 -9.15
N SER A 509 17.06 -5.96 -8.51
CA SER A 509 16.51 -7.13 -9.20
C SER A 509 14.98 -7.11 -9.26
N PHE A 510 14.32 -6.56 -8.24
CA PHE A 510 12.87 -6.62 -8.02
C PHE A 510 12.21 -5.24 -8.00
N LEU A 511 12.96 -4.19 -7.66
CA LEU A 511 12.45 -2.81 -7.74
C LEU A 511 12.45 -2.30 -9.18
N THR A 512 11.26 -1.97 -9.65
CA THR A 512 11.05 -1.20 -10.85
C THR A 512 10.31 0.08 -10.45
N GLN A 513 10.95 1.23 -10.70
CA GLN A 513 10.34 2.55 -10.58
C GLN A 513 10.05 3.07 -9.14
N ASN A 514 10.59 2.45 -8.09
CA ASN A 514 10.48 2.96 -6.72
C ASN A 514 11.85 3.15 -6.07
N ASP A 515 12.01 4.22 -5.29
CA ASP A 515 13.26 4.52 -4.60
C ASP A 515 13.24 3.89 -3.19
N PRO A 516 14.28 3.13 -2.81
CA PRO A 516 14.36 2.47 -1.52
C PRO A 516 14.22 3.45 -0.36
N TRP A 517 13.53 3.02 0.69
CA TRP A 517 13.28 3.84 1.87
C TRP A 517 14.55 4.44 2.50
N PRO A 518 15.66 3.68 2.65
CA PRO A 518 16.90 4.25 3.20
C PRO A 518 17.52 5.32 2.29
N VAL A 519 17.31 5.26 0.97
CA VAL A 519 17.81 6.28 0.04
C VAL A 519 17.01 7.57 0.20
N VAL A 520 15.68 7.45 0.15
CA VAL A 520 14.72 8.57 0.27
C VAL A 520 14.93 9.33 1.58
N THR A 521 15.12 8.61 2.69
CA THR A 521 15.28 9.18 4.03
C THR A 521 16.73 9.45 4.43
N ARG A 522 17.70 9.30 3.51
CA ARG A 522 19.15 9.51 3.77
C ARG A 522 19.71 8.61 4.86
N GLY A 523 19.11 7.43 5.06
CA GLY A 523 19.47 6.46 6.08
C GLY A 523 19.11 6.88 7.50
N LEU A 524 18.28 7.92 7.66
CA LEU A 524 17.83 8.42 8.96
C LEU A 524 16.61 7.65 9.48
N SER A 525 15.97 6.80 8.68
CA SER A 525 14.85 5.95 9.07
C SER A 525 15.00 4.53 8.51
N SER A 526 14.38 3.57 9.19
CA SER A 526 14.22 2.20 8.72
C SER A 526 12.79 1.70 8.92
N VAL A 527 12.38 0.80 8.03
CA VAL A 527 11.07 0.17 8.06
C VAL A 527 11.25 -1.30 8.40
N ASN A 528 10.42 -1.79 9.32
CA ASN A 528 10.24 -3.19 9.61
C ASN A 528 8.99 -3.70 8.88
N ILE A 529 9.19 -4.64 7.96
CA ILE A 529 8.14 -5.30 7.18
C ILE A 529 7.93 -6.76 7.61
N ASP A 530 8.79 -7.30 8.48
CA ASP A 530 8.74 -8.69 8.92
C ASP A 530 7.77 -8.83 10.11
N PRO A 531 6.64 -9.53 9.94
CA PRO A 531 5.66 -9.76 11.01
C PRO A 531 6.26 -10.35 12.28
N SER A 532 7.29 -11.19 12.17
CA SER A 532 7.92 -11.86 13.32
C SER A 532 8.78 -10.94 14.18
N HIS A 533 9.12 -9.76 13.67
CA HIS A 533 9.91 -8.74 14.35
C HIS A 533 9.09 -7.52 14.77
N MET A 534 7.81 -7.42 14.35
CA MET A 534 6.93 -6.33 14.74
C MET A 534 6.57 -6.43 16.22
N THR A 535 6.57 -5.28 16.90
CA THR A 535 6.18 -5.14 18.30
C THR A 535 5.30 -3.91 18.46
N GLU A 536 4.34 -3.98 19.38
CA GLU A 536 3.46 -2.84 19.69
C GLU A 536 4.29 -1.65 20.16
N ARG A 537 3.96 -0.47 19.64
CA ARG A 537 4.61 0.78 20.00
C ARG A 537 3.56 1.72 20.58
N PRO A 538 3.17 1.57 21.84
CA PRO A 538 2.10 2.39 22.41
C PRO A 538 2.45 3.88 22.36
N LEU A 539 1.44 4.75 22.21
CA LEU A 539 1.62 6.20 22.34
C LEU A 539 2.28 6.60 23.67
N ALA A 540 3.10 7.65 23.63
CA ALA A 540 3.78 8.22 24.80
C ALA A 540 2.79 8.65 25.89
N ASP A 541 1.66 9.21 25.45
CA ASP A 541 0.61 9.67 26.31
C ASP A 541 -0.66 8.83 26.12
N SER A 542 -0.82 7.81 26.96
CA SER A 542 -2.05 7.01 27.01
C SER A 542 -3.31 7.79 27.43
N SER A 543 -3.20 9.05 27.90
CA SER A 543 -4.37 9.91 28.07
C SER A 543 -4.94 10.39 26.73
N LEU A 544 -4.19 10.23 25.64
CA LEU A 544 -4.72 10.26 24.28
C LEU A 544 -5.56 9.02 23.95
N LEU A 545 -5.54 7.94 24.77
CA LEU A 545 -6.38 6.74 24.65
C LEU A 545 -7.53 6.72 25.68
N VAL A 546 -7.52 7.65 26.63
CA VAL A 546 -8.47 7.70 27.74
C VAL A 546 -8.91 9.13 27.88
N ALA A 547 -10.10 9.44 27.34
CA ALA A 547 -10.74 10.72 27.57
C ALA A 547 -10.67 11.09 29.06
N GLU A 548 -10.07 12.25 29.39
CA GLU A 548 -10.22 12.88 30.70
C GLU A 548 -11.71 13.21 30.88
N GLY A 549 -12.46 12.25 31.42
CA GLY A 549 -13.92 12.33 31.53
C GLY A 549 -14.64 10.99 31.51
N GLY A 550 -13.99 9.89 31.13
CA GLY A 550 -14.74 8.72 30.65
C GLY A 550 -15.45 9.08 29.34
N PRO A 551 -16.24 8.18 28.74
CA PRO A 551 -16.93 8.51 27.50
C PRO A 551 -17.82 9.74 27.72
N GLU A 552 -17.51 10.85 27.05
CA GLU A 552 -18.59 11.73 26.65
C GLU A 552 -19.42 10.91 25.66
N GLU A 553 -20.72 10.83 25.95
CA GLU A 553 -21.69 10.13 25.14
C GLU A 553 -21.47 10.49 23.67
N ILE A 554 -21.18 9.50 22.82
CA ILE A 554 -21.63 9.57 21.42
C ILE A 554 -23.15 9.71 21.55
N SER A 555 -23.64 10.94 21.41
CA SER A 555 -25.04 11.24 21.66
C SER A 555 -25.89 10.39 20.71
N GLY A 556 -26.47 9.31 21.24
CA GLY A 556 -27.37 8.42 20.52
C GLY A 556 -27.12 6.91 20.67
N CYS A 557 -25.87 6.45 20.81
CA CYS A 557 -25.56 5.01 20.64
C CYS A 557 -25.45 4.14 21.90
N GLY A 558 -25.40 4.74 23.10
CA GLY A 558 -25.34 3.97 24.35
C GLY A 558 -24.08 3.10 24.50
N TYR A 559 -24.09 2.22 25.50
CA TYR A 559 -22.97 1.34 25.86
C TYR A 559 -23.05 -0.04 25.15
N PRO A 560 -21.92 -0.75 24.97
CA PRO A 560 -21.82 -2.01 24.20
C PRO A 560 -22.53 -3.24 24.78
N SER A 561 -23.38 -3.09 25.81
CA SER A 561 -24.17 -4.20 26.35
C SER A 561 -25.43 -3.68 27.07
N SER A 562 -26.62 -4.06 26.60
CA SER A 562 -27.87 -3.84 27.34
C SER A 562 -28.12 -5.01 28.29
N GLN A 563 -28.46 -4.73 29.55
CA GLN A 563 -28.87 -5.77 30.50
C GLN A 563 -30.20 -6.46 30.14
N TYR A 564 -30.93 -5.91 29.16
CA TYR A 564 -32.26 -6.39 28.77
C TYR A 564 -32.22 -7.37 27.59
N GLY A 565 -31.11 -7.50 26.89
CA GLY A 565 -30.93 -8.44 25.79
C GLY A 565 -30.14 -7.85 24.62
N ASP A 566 -29.94 -8.66 23.59
CA ASP A 566 -29.18 -8.32 22.39
C ASP A 566 -30.09 -8.29 21.16
N LEU A 567 -29.89 -7.31 20.28
CA LEU A 567 -30.54 -7.23 18.97
C LEU A 567 -29.52 -7.59 17.89
N LEU A 568 -29.71 -8.71 17.22
CA LEU A 568 -28.77 -9.25 16.23
C LEU A 568 -29.34 -9.12 14.82
N ALA A 569 -28.46 -9.04 13.83
CA ALA A 569 -28.76 -9.10 12.40
C ALA A 569 -27.88 -10.18 11.76
N PRO A 570 -28.22 -11.48 11.94
CA PRO A 570 -27.37 -12.59 11.51
C PRO A 570 -27.25 -12.69 9.98
N ASP A 571 -28.31 -12.32 9.26
CA ASP A 571 -28.39 -12.39 7.80
C ASP A 571 -28.24 -11.01 7.14
N SER A 572 -27.63 -10.06 7.84
CA SER A 572 -27.36 -8.74 7.25
C SER A 572 -26.38 -8.90 6.06
N PRO A 573 -26.53 -8.10 4.99
CA PRO A 573 -25.59 -8.11 3.86
C PRO A 573 -24.15 -7.72 4.29
N TYR A 574 -23.98 -7.18 5.49
CA TYR A 574 -22.71 -6.83 6.12
C TYR A 574 -22.18 -7.92 7.08
N GLY A 575 -22.70 -9.14 6.97
CA GLY A 575 -22.43 -10.24 7.89
C GLY A 575 -23.27 -10.16 9.17
N ASN A 576 -22.95 -11.06 10.12
CA ASN A 576 -23.62 -11.11 11.42
C ASN A 576 -23.25 -9.89 12.26
N GLN A 577 -24.22 -9.02 12.50
CA GLN A 577 -24.03 -7.75 13.20
C GLN A 577 -24.86 -7.69 14.48
N THR A 578 -24.41 -6.89 15.44
CA THR A 578 -25.18 -6.52 16.63
C THR A 578 -25.62 -5.06 16.51
N LEU A 579 -26.89 -4.79 16.77
CA LEU A 579 -27.46 -3.45 16.79
C LEU A 579 -27.48 -2.91 18.22
N PHE A 580 -27.14 -1.63 18.38
CA PHE A 580 -27.19 -0.95 19.68
C PHE A 580 -28.42 -0.03 19.76
N PHE A 581 -28.95 0.16 20.97
CA PHE A 581 -30.17 0.92 21.24
C PHE A 581 -30.17 1.44 22.68
N SER A 582 -31.03 2.41 22.98
CA SER A 582 -31.19 2.95 24.35
C SER A 582 -32.18 2.13 25.18
N ASP A 583 -31.85 1.94 26.46
CA ASP A 583 -32.68 1.30 27.48
C ASP A 583 -33.76 2.25 28.07
N GLU A 584 -33.69 3.54 27.77
CA GLU A 584 -34.57 4.57 28.34
C GLU A 584 -35.70 4.97 27.40
N SER A 585 -35.41 5.06 26.09
CA SER A 585 -36.40 5.35 25.05
C SER A 585 -35.85 5.04 23.66
N MET A 586 -36.75 4.73 22.71
CA MET A 586 -36.41 4.46 21.32
C MET A 586 -36.12 5.77 20.56
N GLY A 587 -34.93 6.35 20.80
CA GLY A 587 -34.45 7.53 20.06
C GLY A 587 -33.82 7.19 18.71
N GLY A 588 -33.38 5.95 18.53
CA GLY A 588 -32.73 5.46 17.33
C GLY A 588 -32.07 4.10 17.53
N LEU A 589 -31.50 3.56 16.45
CA LEU A 589 -30.74 2.32 16.41
C LEU A 589 -29.34 2.60 15.89
N CYS A 590 -28.32 1.97 16.46
CA CYS A 590 -26.98 2.00 15.89
C CYS A 590 -26.69 0.70 15.17
N PHE A 591 -26.31 0.82 13.91
CA PHE A 591 -25.94 -0.29 13.05
C PHE A 591 -24.66 0.11 12.32
N LEU A 592 -23.63 -0.73 12.38
CA LEU A 592 -22.29 -0.42 11.86
C LEU A 592 -21.72 0.91 12.39
N ASN A 593 -21.92 1.19 13.68
CA ASN A 593 -21.55 2.44 14.36
C ASN A 593 -22.20 3.72 13.80
N GLU A 594 -23.18 3.61 12.92
CA GLU A 594 -23.98 4.74 12.44
C GLU A 594 -25.27 4.85 13.25
N PHE A 595 -25.65 6.06 13.69
CA PHE A 595 -26.90 6.29 14.41
C PHE A 595 -28.06 6.59 13.45
N TYR A 596 -29.00 5.65 13.38
CA TYR A 596 -30.26 5.78 12.67
C TYR A 596 -31.32 6.36 13.61
N HIS A 597 -31.64 7.64 13.41
CA HIS A 597 -32.59 8.37 14.25
C HIS A 597 -34.00 7.90 13.98
N TRP A 598 -34.81 7.71 15.02
CA TRP A 598 -36.22 7.35 14.84
C TRP A 598 -37.03 8.54 14.30
N MET A 599 -37.81 8.31 13.24
CA MET A 599 -38.50 9.33 12.43
C MET A 599 -40.05 9.27 12.53
N GLY A 600 -40.60 8.56 13.51
CA GLY A 600 -42.05 8.37 13.60
C GLY A 600 -42.85 9.60 14.05
N GLU A 601 -44.14 9.64 13.69
CA GLU A 601 -45.09 10.63 14.23
C GLU A 601 -45.65 10.16 15.59
N GLY A 602 -45.08 10.64 16.69
CA GLY A 602 -45.54 10.33 18.06
C GLY A 602 -44.42 10.40 19.09
N ASP A 603 -44.72 10.11 20.35
CA ASP A 603 -43.68 9.84 21.35
C ASP A 603 -43.08 8.46 21.05
N SER A 604 -41.76 8.37 21.03
CA SER A 604 -41.07 7.09 20.90
C SER A 604 -41.40 6.14 22.04
N SER A 605 -41.21 4.83 21.83
CA SER A 605 -41.33 3.82 22.89
C SER A 605 -40.48 4.24 24.09
N SER A 606 -41.10 4.38 25.27
CA SER A 606 -40.42 4.78 26.51
C SER A 606 -40.22 3.58 27.44
N GLY A 607 -39.09 3.58 28.16
CA GLY A 607 -38.65 2.45 28.98
C GLY A 607 -37.86 1.40 28.19
N PRO A 608 -37.40 0.33 28.86
CA PRO A 608 -36.49 -0.65 28.27
C PRO A 608 -37.18 -1.56 27.24
N PRO A 609 -36.39 -2.21 26.34
CA PRO A 609 -36.89 -3.16 25.36
C PRO A 609 -37.41 -4.43 26.04
N MET A 610 -38.71 -4.46 26.33
CA MET A 610 -39.36 -5.63 26.94
C MET A 610 -39.74 -6.72 25.92
N ASN A 611 -39.82 -6.36 24.64
CA ASN A 611 -40.09 -7.27 23.52
C ASN A 611 -39.75 -6.60 22.17
N SER A 612 -39.77 -7.37 21.08
CA SER A 612 -39.38 -6.93 19.73
C SER A 612 -40.19 -5.76 19.17
N SER A 613 -41.39 -5.46 19.70
CA SER A 613 -42.16 -4.29 19.24
C SER A 613 -41.51 -2.95 19.61
N TYR A 614 -40.55 -2.96 20.53
CA TYR A 614 -39.79 -1.76 20.92
C TYR A 614 -39.03 -1.13 19.75
N PHE A 615 -38.54 -1.95 18.83
CA PHE A 615 -37.66 -1.55 17.72
C PHE A 615 -38.42 -1.10 16.47
N LEU A 616 -39.75 -1.10 16.48
CA LEU A 616 -40.54 -0.78 15.29
C LEU A 616 -40.51 0.71 14.98
N GLY A 617 -40.27 1.04 13.72
CA GLY A 617 -40.22 2.43 13.31
C GLY A 617 -39.60 2.64 11.95
N HIS A 618 -39.63 3.90 11.55
CA HIS A 618 -38.84 4.42 10.45
C HIS A 618 -37.62 5.09 11.04
N PHE A 619 -36.45 4.89 10.44
CA PHE A 619 -35.20 5.41 10.94
C PHE A 619 -34.32 6.00 9.82
N GLU A 620 -33.68 7.12 10.10
CA GLU A 620 -32.80 7.81 9.15
C GLU A 620 -31.42 8.07 9.77
N ARG A 621 -30.34 7.67 9.09
CA ARG A 621 -28.99 8.16 9.40
C ARG A 621 -28.84 9.58 8.89
N THR A 622 -28.41 10.51 9.76
CA THR A 622 -28.16 11.90 9.37
C THR A 622 -26.65 12.16 9.20
N PRO A 623 -26.19 12.73 8.07
CA PRO A 623 -26.97 13.02 6.87
C PRO A 623 -27.36 11.74 6.10
N VAL A 624 -28.52 11.78 5.43
CA VAL A 624 -28.93 10.73 4.49
C VAL A 624 -28.11 10.93 3.21
N GLU A 625 -27.16 10.05 2.95
CA GLU A 625 -26.24 10.15 1.81
C GLU A 625 -26.69 9.25 0.65
N ASN A 626 -27.41 8.17 0.95
CA ASN A 626 -27.89 7.20 -0.03
C ASN A 626 -29.15 6.48 0.48
N THR A 627 -29.70 5.58 -0.34
CA THR A 627 -30.93 4.81 -0.05
C THR A 627 -30.75 3.72 1.01
N TRP A 628 -29.54 3.47 1.50
CA TRP A 628 -29.28 2.57 2.64
C TRP A 628 -29.49 3.27 3.98
N HIS A 629 -29.37 4.59 4.02
CA HIS A 629 -29.49 5.40 5.25
C HIS A 629 -30.94 5.63 5.67
N ASN A 630 -31.90 5.14 4.88
CA ASN A 630 -33.31 5.23 5.19
C ASN A 630 -33.89 3.82 5.37
N VAL A 631 -34.41 3.55 6.56
CA VAL A 631 -34.66 2.20 7.08
C VAL A 631 -36.05 2.12 7.71
N THR A 632 -36.72 1.01 7.51
CA THR A 632 -37.93 0.64 8.23
C THR A 632 -37.71 -0.68 8.95
N VAL A 633 -37.98 -0.69 10.26
CA VAL A 633 -37.99 -1.90 11.07
C VAL A 633 -39.45 -2.28 11.35
N PHE A 634 -39.84 -3.49 10.96
CA PHE A 634 -41.23 -3.96 11.03
C PHE A 634 -41.36 -5.43 11.49
N LEU A 635 -42.56 -5.81 11.92
CA LEU A 635 -42.90 -7.21 12.21
C LEU A 635 -43.66 -7.84 11.04
N ASP A 636 -43.30 -9.07 10.68
CA ASP A 636 -44.09 -9.87 9.75
C ASP A 636 -45.33 -10.52 10.43
N SER A 637 -46.11 -11.28 9.66
CA SER A 637 -47.31 -11.97 10.17
C SER A 637 -47.02 -13.08 11.19
N GLU A 638 -45.76 -13.53 11.26
CA GLU A 638 -45.29 -14.58 12.19
C GLU A 638 -44.64 -13.98 13.44
N GLY A 639 -44.50 -12.65 13.49
CA GLY A 639 -43.93 -11.91 14.61
C GLY A 639 -42.41 -11.82 14.58
N ARG A 640 -41.78 -12.07 13.43
CA ARG A 640 -40.33 -11.87 13.23
C ARG A 640 -40.04 -10.42 12.87
N LEU A 641 -38.90 -9.91 13.34
CA LEU A 641 -38.49 -8.54 13.16
C LEU A 641 -37.62 -8.42 11.91
N TRP A 642 -37.87 -7.42 11.08
CA TRP A 642 -37.20 -7.24 9.80
C TRP A 642 -36.66 -5.83 9.68
N TRP A 643 -35.45 -5.71 9.14
CA TRP A 643 -34.84 -4.48 8.69
C TRP A 643 -34.97 -4.38 7.18
N GLU A 644 -35.55 -3.30 6.68
CA GLU A 644 -35.66 -3.02 5.23
C GLU A 644 -35.16 -1.60 4.97
N ASN A 645 -34.25 -1.45 4.02
CA ASN A 645 -33.81 -0.12 3.57
C ASN A 645 -34.48 0.29 2.25
N GLU A 646 -34.42 1.59 1.89
CA GLU A 646 -34.97 2.09 0.63
C GLU A 646 -34.25 1.58 -0.63
N ALA A 647 -33.07 0.97 -0.48
CA ALA A 647 -32.40 0.26 -1.58
C ALA A 647 -33.06 -1.10 -1.90
N GLY A 648 -33.99 -1.57 -1.06
CA GLY A 648 -34.70 -2.84 -1.21
C GLY A 648 -33.99 -4.04 -0.59
N ALA A 649 -32.92 -3.81 0.18
CA ALA A 649 -32.28 -4.87 0.96
C ALA A 649 -33.11 -5.11 2.25
N ILE A 650 -33.35 -6.39 2.53
CA ILE A 650 -34.18 -6.83 3.66
C ILE A 650 -33.53 -8.01 4.37
N TRP A 651 -33.45 -7.97 5.70
CA TRP A 651 -32.93 -9.06 6.52
C TRP A 651 -33.61 -9.15 7.89
N GLU A 652 -33.56 -10.33 8.51
CA GLU A 652 -34.16 -10.58 9.81
C GLU A 652 -33.30 -9.97 10.93
N LEU A 653 -33.98 -9.38 11.92
CA LEU A 653 -33.41 -8.99 13.19
C LEU A 653 -33.87 -9.97 14.27
N GLU A 654 -32.94 -10.47 15.07
CA GLU A 654 -33.23 -11.38 16.18
C GLU A 654 -33.11 -10.66 17.52
N TRP A 655 -34.20 -10.55 18.27
CA TRP A 655 -34.19 -10.03 19.63
C TRP A 655 -34.04 -11.16 20.66
N HIS A 656 -32.92 -11.17 21.37
CA HIS A 656 -32.60 -12.12 22.43
C HIS A 656 -32.72 -11.45 23.80
N GLY A 657 -33.95 -11.34 24.31
CA GLY A 657 -34.21 -10.74 25.62
C GLY A 657 -33.59 -11.53 26.77
N ALA A 658 -32.97 -10.83 27.74
CA ALA A 658 -32.45 -11.43 28.95
C ALA A 658 -33.59 -12.04 29.77
N GLU A 659 -33.48 -13.32 30.16
CA GLU A 659 -34.46 -13.97 31.04
C GLU A 659 -34.56 -13.16 32.34
N GLN A 660 -35.69 -12.48 32.55
CA GLN A 660 -35.99 -11.88 33.84
C GLN A 660 -36.07 -13.00 34.87
N ASN A 661 -35.06 -13.13 35.73
CA ASN A 661 -35.18 -13.89 36.97
C ASN A 661 -36.43 -13.37 37.70
N PRO A 662 -37.50 -14.17 37.86
CA PRO A 662 -38.63 -13.72 38.65
C PRO A 662 -38.15 -13.56 40.09
N SER A 663 -38.36 -12.37 40.62
CA SER A 663 -38.09 -11.92 42.00
C SER A 663 -38.20 -12.99 43.07
#